data_AF-A0A6I3HIS6-F1
#
_entry.id   AF-A0A6I3HIS6-F1
#
_cell.length_a   1.000
_cell.length_b   1.000
_cell.length_c   1.000
_cell.angle_alpha   90.00
_cell.angle_beta   90.00
_cell.angle_gamma   90.00
#
_symmetry.space_group_name_H-M   'P 1'
#
loop_
_entity.id
_entity.type
_entity.pdbx_description
1 polymer ?
#
loop_
_entity_poly.entity_id
_entity_poly.type
_entity_poly.pdbx_seq_one_letter_code
_entity_poly.pdbx_strand_id
1 'polypeptide(L)'
;MVSFPRISRRFVACLCAFAVLAPLVSHNTTMSADADTLPPLGVIVRGHGNGHGRGMSQYGALGWATKLGATWQDILNFYYGGSGRTIATLTEAEVATPTIGTMSVRLETLDANVTSVISDNGTATWAGAAGSFAGLVARMVSKNVFNVYGSAQASCAVGTTNPNGFALIGQNVTGPIDFVSTNSSLPTSVAPTDLLGVCEPPTSAYKTGRVRYYRGAIRATTDSSGNRRTVNLVPTELYLRGVVPRESPAGWGDIAGGLGMNALRAQAVAARSYSLSEKRASFAKTCDSQNCQVYGGAALRNVGSTSVSILEDARTNLAISDTTNVVIKDSNNTFVRTEFTSSNGGRTASGQFVAQVDNGDLIADPVLQSWSKLLSASDIQKKFPSIGVFTSITTTHDGLGGDWNGYTTSVVIAGTAGSVTRTGWEFRGDFSLNAPWYETFPIAAADPAAPPVGSILFIGDSVAESIASKFASIVTPAYPAMNYQACAGRGMAGADCLFTVAAPQVDLDGVGIINALETPAIAIVELGYNDDPNAFAAELQQALSALATKAVQRVIFVTMSTRSTSRNYAIANAALLTAAAANPAISIFDWNTASSAPNQWRWFDNTSLCCWVHLSTTGQAEFALFLREQLDALRAQGLLPTTAIAAPVIPGLPLMKKNTGAMVATLQKKMNSLLKLKGKKRLATDGNFGTATAKAVKAYQLQASLPVTGKVDRAMWDAMGLSTRPELSVLTLGTKHPSVISVQRALSKVLKKKITGTGQFSSSLVREVKTFQRRMKIPATGKVDVATWTSLMATSTLA
;
A
#
# COMPACT_ATOMS: atom_id res chain seq x y z
N MET A 1 -47.67 22.64 61.78
CA MET A 1 -47.92 22.32 60.36
C MET A 1 -47.39 20.91 60.12
N VAL A 2 -48.03 19.88 60.69
CA VAL A 2 -49.25 19.16 60.20
C VAL A 2 -48.98 18.63 58.78
N SER A 3 -48.53 17.39 58.53
CA SER A 3 -48.74 16.06 59.12
C SER A 3 -49.89 15.24 58.50
N PHE A 4 -49.50 14.01 58.13
CA PHE A 4 -50.26 12.75 58.16
C PHE A 4 -51.06 12.24 56.93
N PRO A 5 -51.19 10.89 56.84
CA PRO A 5 -51.37 10.08 55.64
C PRO A 5 -52.73 9.32 55.71
N ARG A 6 -52.99 8.33 54.85
CA ARG A 6 -53.79 7.09 55.10
C ARG A 6 -54.00 6.34 53.78
N ILE A 7 -53.58 5.09 53.61
CA ILE A 7 -54.06 3.79 54.17
C ILE A 7 -55.26 3.20 53.40
N SER A 8 -55.00 2.05 52.76
CA SER A 8 -55.89 0.88 52.53
C SER A 8 -57.09 1.06 51.57
N ARG A 9 -57.52 0.06 50.79
CA ARG A 9 -58.00 -1.28 51.20
C ARG A 9 -58.15 -2.23 50.01
N ARG A 10 -58.08 -3.54 50.30
CA ARG A 10 -58.43 -4.70 49.46
C ARG A 10 -59.93 -4.75 49.12
N PHE A 11 -60.31 -5.50 48.06
CA PHE A 11 -61.50 -6.37 47.83
C PHE A 11 -61.71 -6.50 46.30
N VAL A 12 -61.41 -7.63 45.62
CA VAL A 12 -62.20 -8.87 45.38
C VAL A 12 -63.56 -8.64 44.70
N ALA A 13 -63.73 -9.16 43.47
CA ALA A 13 -64.94 -9.83 42.93
C ALA A 13 -64.65 -10.34 41.49
N CYS A 14 -64.56 -11.66 41.28
CA CYS A 14 -65.57 -12.53 40.65
C CYS A 14 -65.82 -12.26 39.16
N LEU A 15 -65.21 -13.04 38.25
CA LEU A 15 -65.76 -14.25 37.62
C LEU A 15 -67.09 -14.04 36.86
N CYS A 16 -67.02 -14.08 35.53
CA CYS A 16 -67.99 -14.80 34.70
C CYS A 16 -67.27 -15.31 33.44
N ALA A 17 -67.22 -16.63 33.33
CA ALA A 17 -66.67 -17.38 32.22
C ALA A 17 -67.68 -17.44 31.07
N PHE A 18 -67.19 -17.37 29.83
CA PHE A 18 -67.75 -18.17 28.74
C PHE A 18 -66.60 -18.70 27.88
N ALA A 19 -66.48 -20.03 27.89
CA ALA A 19 -65.54 -20.78 27.09
C ALA A 19 -66.05 -20.92 25.65
N VAL A 20 -65.19 -20.63 24.68
CA VAL A 20 -65.27 -21.21 23.34
C VAL A 20 -63.87 -21.72 23.01
N LEU A 21 -63.71 -23.04 23.02
CA LEU A 21 -62.53 -23.72 22.48
C LEU A 21 -62.52 -23.55 20.96
N ALA A 22 -61.50 -22.87 20.44
CA ALA A 22 -61.07 -22.97 19.04
C ALA A 22 -59.59 -23.40 19.03
N PRO A 23 -59.16 -24.27 18.11
CA PRO A 23 -57.82 -24.83 18.11
C PRO A 23 -56.80 -23.73 17.81
N LEU A 24 -55.77 -23.63 18.66
CA LEU A 24 -54.58 -22.82 18.42
C LEU A 24 -53.87 -23.35 17.17
N VAL A 25 -54.09 -22.68 16.04
CA VAL A 25 -53.17 -22.77 14.90
C VAL A 25 -51.92 -21.99 15.31
N SER A 26 -50.87 -22.73 15.66
CA SER A 26 -49.53 -22.21 15.85
C SER A 26 -49.10 -21.49 14.57
N HIS A 27 -49.28 -20.18 14.51
CA HIS A 27 -48.56 -19.36 13.55
C HIS A 27 -47.11 -19.35 14.01
N ASN A 28 -46.30 -20.22 13.40
CA ASN A 28 -44.85 -20.04 13.40
C ASN A 28 -44.58 -18.76 12.59
N THR A 29 -44.55 -17.62 13.27
CA THR A 29 -43.87 -16.43 12.77
C THR A 29 -42.39 -16.79 12.70
N THR A 30 -41.95 -17.25 11.53
CA THR A 30 -40.53 -17.21 11.16
C THR A 30 -40.12 -15.74 11.20
N MET A 31 -39.47 -15.33 12.29
CA MET A 31 -38.76 -14.05 12.31
C MET A 31 -37.70 -14.13 11.21
N SER A 32 -37.89 -13.33 10.16
CA SER A 32 -36.81 -13.00 9.24
C SER A 32 -35.73 -12.32 10.09
N ALA A 33 -34.53 -12.90 10.15
CA ALA A 33 -33.39 -12.20 10.72
C ALA A 33 -33.13 -10.97 9.84
N ASP A 34 -33.34 -9.77 10.39
CA ASP A 34 -33.00 -8.53 9.71
C ASP A 34 -31.51 -8.53 9.35
N ALA A 35 -31.19 -8.11 8.13
CA ALA A 35 -29.84 -8.01 7.60
C ALA A 35 -28.90 -7.10 8.44
N ASP A 36 -29.45 -6.32 9.37
CA ASP A 36 -28.73 -5.47 10.35
C ASP A 36 -28.02 -6.25 11.49
N THR A 37 -28.07 -7.58 11.50
CA THR A 37 -27.58 -8.40 12.63
C THR A 37 -26.26 -9.16 12.39
N LEU A 38 -25.68 -9.14 11.19
CA LEU A 38 -24.42 -9.82 10.94
C LEU A 38 -23.21 -9.00 11.42
N PRO A 39 -22.23 -9.65 12.09
CA PRO A 39 -20.94 -9.04 12.37
C PRO A 39 -20.27 -8.48 11.10
N PRO A 40 -19.74 -7.25 11.13
CA PRO A 40 -19.03 -6.69 9.99
C PRO A 40 -17.75 -7.48 9.69
N LEU A 41 -17.33 -7.51 8.42
CA LEU A 41 -16.08 -8.18 8.01
C LEU A 41 -14.83 -7.42 8.45
N GLY A 42 -15.01 -6.18 8.89
CA GLY A 42 -13.96 -5.26 9.29
C GLY A 42 -14.42 -3.82 9.13
N VAL A 43 -13.46 -2.90 9.14
CA VAL A 43 -13.69 -1.48 8.87
C VAL A 43 -12.67 -0.94 7.89
N ILE A 44 -13.10 0.04 7.08
CA ILE A 44 -12.19 0.96 6.41
C ILE A 44 -12.02 2.18 7.31
N VAL A 45 -10.80 2.43 7.76
CA VAL A 45 -10.43 3.64 8.49
C VAL A 45 -9.97 4.66 7.46
N ARG A 46 -10.60 5.83 7.40
CA ARG A 46 -10.15 6.96 6.57
C ARG A 46 -9.71 8.07 7.49
N GLY A 47 -8.59 8.71 7.19
CA GLY A 47 -8.02 9.72 8.07
C GLY A 47 -7.21 10.80 7.36
N HIS A 48 -6.85 11.82 8.14
CA HIS A 48 -6.07 12.97 7.70
C HIS A 48 -4.71 13.05 8.39
N GLY A 49 -3.76 13.70 7.72
CA GLY A 49 -2.45 14.04 8.27
C GLY A 49 -1.48 12.88 8.42
N ASN A 50 -0.27 13.21 8.89
CA ASN A 50 0.80 12.26 9.17
C ASN A 50 1.63 12.72 10.36
N GLY A 51 1.58 11.95 11.45
CA GLY A 51 2.19 12.31 12.73
C GLY A 51 1.14 12.77 13.73
N HIS A 52 1.54 13.69 14.61
CA HIS A 52 0.78 13.99 15.80
C HIS A 52 -0.13 15.23 15.76
N GLY A 53 -0.03 16.06 14.73
CA GLY A 53 -0.90 17.24 14.57
C GLY A 53 -0.59 18.42 15.49
N ARG A 54 0.10 18.20 16.62
CA ARG A 54 0.49 19.25 17.59
C ARG A 54 1.61 20.14 17.04
N GLY A 55 1.45 21.45 17.22
CA GLY A 55 2.43 22.48 16.85
C GLY A 55 2.64 22.59 15.34
N MET A 56 3.87 22.84 14.90
CA MET A 56 4.14 23.16 13.49
C MET A 56 3.99 21.94 12.58
N SER A 57 3.19 22.07 11.52
CA SER A 57 3.25 21.13 10.39
C SER A 57 4.47 21.47 9.52
N GLN A 58 5.34 20.48 9.25
CA GLN A 58 6.49 20.65 8.37
C GLN A 58 6.06 20.98 6.94
N TYR A 59 5.10 20.23 6.41
CA TYR A 59 4.52 20.50 5.10
C TYR A 59 3.67 21.77 5.14
N GLY A 60 2.98 22.05 6.24
CA GLY A 60 2.25 23.30 6.38
C GLY A 60 3.15 24.53 6.33
N ALA A 61 4.29 24.50 7.04
CA ALA A 61 5.32 25.54 6.94
C ALA A 61 5.84 25.71 5.50
N LEU A 62 6.03 24.60 4.76
CA LEU A 62 6.39 24.66 3.35
C LEU A 62 5.30 25.31 2.49
N GLY A 63 4.02 24.99 2.73
CA GLY A 63 2.89 25.58 2.01
C GLY A 63 2.75 27.07 2.31
N TRP A 64 2.83 27.46 3.58
CA TRP A 64 2.87 28.86 4.00
C TRP A 64 4.00 29.62 3.28
N ALA A 65 5.21 29.07 3.26
CA ALA A 65 6.35 29.70 2.60
C ALA A 65 6.20 29.78 1.06
N THR A 66 5.87 28.67 0.41
CA THR A 66 6.00 28.52 -1.06
C THR A 66 4.72 28.83 -1.84
N LYS A 67 3.56 28.81 -1.17
CA LYS A 67 2.25 29.05 -1.80
C LYS A 67 1.55 30.30 -1.28
N LEU A 68 1.80 30.69 -0.02
CA LEU A 68 1.23 31.90 0.58
C LEU A 68 2.25 33.03 0.75
N GLY A 69 3.54 32.77 0.46
CA GLY A 69 4.59 33.78 0.55
C GLY A 69 4.93 34.23 1.98
N ALA A 70 4.59 33.42 2.99
CA ALA A 70 4.81 33.77 4.39
C ALA A 70 6.30 33.80 4.76
N THR A 71 6.65 34.73 5.64
CA THR A 71 7.98 34.75 6.27
C THR A 71 8.09 33.64 7.32
N TRP A 72 9.31 33.31 7.74
CA TRP A 72 9.49 32.32 8.80
C TRP A 72 8.92 32.79 10.15
N GLN A 73 8.87 34.10 10.39
CA GLN A 73 8.22 34.69 11.56
C GLN A 73 6.70 34.53 11.53
N ASP A 74 6.07 34.76 10.37
CA ASP A 74 4.63 34.55 10.19
C ASP A 74 4.26 33.09 10.45
N ILE A 75 5.07 32.16 9.95
CA ILE A 75 4.92 30.72 10.17
C ILE A 75 5.01 30.40 11.67
N LEU A 76 6.05 30.87 12.36
CA LEU A 76 6.21 30.62 13.81
C LEU A 76 5.09 31.25 14.63
N ASN A 77 4.64 32.46 14.28
CA ASN A 77 3.54 33.14 14.95
C ASN A 77 2.21 32.40 14.75
N PHE A 78 1.97 31.84 13.57
CA PHE A 78 0.81 31.00 13.33
C PHE A 78 0.83 29.77 14.25
N TYR A 79 1.90 28.98 14.27
CA TYR A 79 1.91 27.71 15.02
C TYR A 79 2.15 27.86 16.53
N TYR A 80 2.95 28.85 16.94
CA TYR A 80 3.44 28.99 18.31
C TYR A 80 3.12 30.34 18.95
N GLY A 81 2.45 31.26 18.24
CA GLY A 81 1.97 32.51 18.79
C GLY A 81 0.75 32.35 19.70
N GLY A 82 0.33 33.48 20.28
CA GLY A 82 -0.76 33.56 21.24
C GLY A 82 -0.33 33.29 22.69
N SER A 83 -1.22 33.58 23.65
CA SER A 83 -0.99 33.35 25.09
C SER A 83 0.32 33.94 25.65
N GLY A 84 0.74 35.10 25.15
CA GLY A 84 1.96 35.77 25.61
C GLY A 84 3.28 35.15 25.11
N ARG A 85 3.23 34.18 24.19
CA ARG A 85 4.43 33.61 23.56
C ARG A 85 5.01 34.55 22.52
N THR A 86 6.35 34.65 22.48
CA THR A 86 7.08 35.56 21.60
C THR A 86 8.28 34.90 20.96
N ILE A 87 8.64 35.38 19.77
CA ILE A 87 9.94 35.10 19.14
C ILE A 87 10.98 35.99 19.85
N ALA A 88 12.03 35.37 20.39
CA ALA A 88 13.08 36.05 21.14
C ALA A 88 14.46 35.62 20.64
N THR A 89 15.46 36.49 20.81
CA THR A 89 16.87 36.18 20.55
C THR A 89 17.60 36.02 21.88
N LEU A 90 18.36 34.93 22.03
CA LEU A 90 19.17 34.71 23.22
C LEU A 90 20.29 35.73 23.32
N THR A 91 20.50 36.23 24.53
CA THR A 91 21.63 37.09 24.89
C THR A 91 22.93 36.28 24.95
N GLU A 92 24.07 36.96 24.84
CA GLU A 92 25.39 36.32 25.00
C GLU A 92 25.54 35.62 26.35
N ALA A 93 24.99 36.20 27.42
CA ALA A 93 25.00 35.61 28.76
C ALA A 93 24.17 34.30 28.83
N GLU A 94 23.02 34.26 28.16
CA GLU A 94 22.23 33.02 28.06
C GLU A 94 22.97 31.96 27.25
N VAL A 95 23.58 32.32 26.12
CA VAL A 95 24.36 31.38 25.30
C VAL A 95 25.58 30.85 26.07
N ALA A 96 26.22 31.67 26.90
CA ALA A 96 27.34 31.24 27.73
C ALA A 96 26.92 30.26 28.85
N THR A 97 25.62 30.17 29.16
CA THR A 97 25.11 29.22 30.15
C THR A 97 25.26 27.79 29.61
N PRO A 98 25.98 26.87 30.28
CA PRO A 98 26.26 25.54 29.74
C PRO A 98 25.02 24.73 29.34
N THR A 99 23.91 24.88 30.07
CA THR A 99 22.63 24.20 29.79
C THR A 99 21.88 24.75 28.58
N ILE A 100 22.32 25.88 28.04
CA ILE A 100 21.76 26.55 26.85
C ILE A 100 22.75 26.49 25.68
N GLY A 101 24.02 26.80 25.92
CA GLY A 101 25.06 26.80 24.88
C GLY A 101 25.51 25.41 24.43
N THR A 102 25.32 24.39 25.26
CA THR A 102 25.70 23.00 24.95
C THR A 102 24.52 22.04 25.12
N MET A 103 24.26 21.25 24.07
CA MET A 103 23.31 20.15 24.09
C MET A 103 24.01 18.86 24.52
N SER A 104 23.41 18.16 25.47
CA SER A 104 23.80 16.80 25.88
C SER A 104 22.79 15.78 25.34
N VAL A 105 23.21 15.00 24.35
CA VAL A 105 22.37 14.05 23.61
C VAL A 105 22.71 12.63 24.02
N ARG A 106 21.77 11.90 24.64
CA ARG A 106 21.92 10.46 24.87
C ARG A 106 21.90 9.74 23.52
N LEU A 107 22.90 8.92 23.27
CA LEU A 107 22.98 8.09 22.07
C LEU A 107 22.36 6.71 22.39
N GLU A 108 21.06 6.53 22.11
CA GLU A 108 20.28 5.37 22.55
C GLU A 108 20.76 4.07 21.92
N THR A 109 21.28 4.12 20.69
CA THR A 109 21.89 2.96 20.00
C THR A 109 23.07 2.38 20.80
N LEU A 110 23.71 3.18 21.66
CA LEU A 110 24.82 2.76 22.50
C LEU A 110 24.43 2.42 23.94
N ASP A 111 23.14 2.40 24.26
CA ASP A 111 22.71 1.95 25.57
C ASP A 111 23.19 0.51 25.82
N ALA A 112 23.72 0.29 27.03
CA ALA A 112 24.37 -0.95 27.42
C ALA A 112 25.62 -1.36 26.62
N ASN A 113 26.10 -0.55 25.66
CA ASN A 113 27.36 -0.77 24.96
C ASN A 113 28.51 0.01 25.59
N VAL A 114 29.75 -0.41 25.31
CA VAL A 114 30.95 0.34 25.69
C VAL A 114 31.06 1.61 24.85
N THR A 115 31.48 2.73 25.45
CA THR A 115 31.74 3.95 24.68
C THR A 115 33.08 3.80 23.96
N SER A 116 33.03 3.56 22.66
CA SER A 116 34.18 3.43 21.77
C SER A 116 34.14 4.51 20.70
N VAL A 117 35.24 5.26 20.56
CA VAL A 117 35.41 6.27 19.53
C VAL A 117 36.67 6.03 18.73
N ILE A 118 36.67 6.51 17.49
CA ILE A 118 37.84 6.59 16.62
C ILE A 118 38.07 8.03 16.17
N SER A 119 39.31 8.33 15.82
CA SER A 119 39.68 9.48 15.00
C SER A 119 40.51 8.96 13.84
N ASP A 120 40.08 9.25 12.60
CA ASP A 120 40.77 8.75 11.42
C ASP A 120 42.20 9.31 11.28
N ASN A 121 42.45 10.50 11.86
CA ASN A 121 43.75 11.17 11.86
C ASN A 121 44.52 11.05 13.19
N GLY A 122 44.07 10.21 14.12
CA GLY A 122 44.78 10.03 15.39
C GLY A 122 44.71 11.22 16.34
N THR A 123 43.65 12.04 16.26
CA THR A 123 43.49 13.29 17.01
C THR A 123 42.65 13.17 18.28
N ALA A 124 42.15 11.96 18.62
CA ALA A 124 41.30 11.77 19.79
C ALA A 124 42.14 11.89 21.07
N THR A 125 41.62 12.59 22.06
CA THR A 125 42.29 12.85 23.35
C THR A 125 41.29 12.79 24.48
N TRP A 126 41.81 12.68 25.70
CA TRP A 126 41.06 12.73 26.94
C TRP A 126 41.97 13.27 28.06
N ALA A 127 41.39 13.82 29.13
CA ALA A 127 42.17 14.57 30.12
C ALA A 127 43.12 13.71 30.98
N GLY A 128 42.89 12.40 31.10
CA GLY A 128 43.62 11.54 32.04
C GLY A 128 44.89 10.89 31.50
N ALA A 129 45.26 11.12 30.24
CA ALA A 129 46.57 10.72 29.70
C ALA A 129 47.04 11.72 28.64
N ALA A 130 48.35 12.00 28.62
CA ALA A 130 48.95 12.83 27.58
C ALA A 130 49.04 12.07 26.24
N GLY A 131 48.92 12.82 25.13
CA GLY A 131 49.02 12.30 23.77
C GLY A 131 47.67 12.17 23.06
N SER A 132 47.73 11.89 21.76
CA SER A 132 46.57 11.71 20.88
C SER A 132 46.50 10.27 20.35
N PHE A 133 45.28 9.81 20.10
CA PHE A 133 44.96 8.42 19.80
C PHE A 133 44.05 8.32 18.57
N ALA A 134 44.17 7.22 17.83
CA ALA A 134 43.26 6.91 16.72
C ALA A 134 42.05 6.11 17.18
N GLY A 135 42.11 5.47 18.35
CA GLY A 135 40.98 4.83 19.00
C GLY A 135 41.01 5.06 20.51
N LEU A 136 39.85 5.34 21.11
CA LEU A 136 39.65 5.44 22.56
C LEU A 136 38.43 4.64 23.01
N VAL A 137 38.56 3.95 24.14
CA VAL A 137 37.48 3.14 24.73
C VAL A 137 37.36 3.43 26.22
N ALA A 138 36.17 3.79 26.68
CA ALA A 138 35.85 3.90 28.11
C ALA A 138 35.01 2.69 28.54
N ARG A 139 35.64 1.77 29.27
CA ARG A 139 35.01 0.54 29.78
C ARG A 139 34.70 0.67 31.26
N MET A 140 33.42 0.63 31.61
CA MET A 140 32.98 0.64 33.00
C MET A 140 33.38 -0.65 33.71
N VAL A 141 34.10 -0.53 34.84
CA VAL A 141 34.56 -1.65 35.69
C VAL A 141 33.79 -1.75 37.00
N SER A 142 33.26 -0.62 37.50
CA SER A 142 32.29 -0.57 38.59
C SER A 142 31.42 0.69 38.44
N LYS A 143 30.44 0.91 39.32
CA LYS A 143 29.47 2.02 39.18
C LYS A 143 30.19 3.37 39.04
N ASN A 144 30.07 3.98 37.86
CA ASN A 144 30.71 5.24 37.47
C ASN A 144 32.26 5.23 37.57
N VAL A 145 32.89 4.07 37.42
CA VAL A 145 34.36 3.92 37.37
C VAL A 145 34.74 3.19 36.09
N PHE A 146 35.72 3.73 35.36
CA PHE A 146 36.09 3.31 34.02
C PHE A 146 37.58 2.98 33.92
N ASN A 147 37.89 1.94 33.16
CA ASN A 147 39.20 1.78 32.53
C ASN A 147 39.15 2.41 31.14
N VAL A 148 40.14 3.23 30.82
CA VAL A 148 40.29 3.91 29.53
C VAL A 148 41.42 3.26 28.76
N TYR A 149 41.15 2.90 27.51
CA TYR A 149 42.11 2.27 26.60
C TYR A 149 42.34 3.15 25.37
N GLY A 150 43.58 3.18 24.87
CA GLY A 150 43.98 3.92 23.68
C GLY A 150 44.64 3.03 22.64
N SER A 151 44.48 3.39 21.37
CA SER A 151 45.13 2.72 20.23
C SER A 151 45.70 3.73 19.24
N ALA A 152 46.80 3.37 18.58
CA ALA A 152 47.36 4.11 17.46
C ALA A 152 46.64 3.80 16.14
N GLN A 153 45.77 2.79 16.11
CA GLN A 153 44.99 2.38 14.96
C GLN A 153 43.52 2.83 15.09
N ALA A 154 42.96 3.38 14.01
CA ALA A 154 41.56 3.79 13.93
C ALA A 154 40.64 2.57 13.76
N SER A 155 40.47 1.79 14.82
CA SER A 155 39.65 0.57 14.84
C SER A 155 38.55 0.65 15.88
N CYS A 156 37.34 0.20 15.53
CA CYS A 156 36.28 0.05 16.50
C CYS A 156 36.52 -1.14 17.42
N ALA A 157 36.44 -0.91 18.73
CA ALA A 157 36.47 -2.00 19.70
C ALA A 157 35.14 -2.76 19.69
N VAL A 158 35.22 -4.08 19.56
CA VAL A 158 34.08 -5.00 19.67
C VAL A 158 34.13 -5.70 21.03
N GLY A 159 33.09 -5.53 21.85
CA GLY A 159 32.84 -6.40 23.01
C GLY A 159 32.95 -5.77 24.41
N THR A 160 32.88 -6.63 25.42
CA THR A 160 32.76 -6.31 26.86
C THR A 160 34.05 -6.52 27.67
N THR A 161 35.14 -6.98 27.03
CA THR A 161 36.46 -7.29 27.61
C THR A 161 37.57 -6.36 27.06
N ASN A 162 38.82 -6.54 27.51
CA ASN A 162 39.97 -5.73 27.07
C ASN A 162 40.06 -5.69 25.53
N PRO A 163 39.97 -4.51 24.90
CA PRO A 163 39.89 -4.43 23.46
C PRO A 163 41.22 -4.77 22.78
N ASN A 164 41.22 -5.76 21.89
CA ASN A 164 42.41 -6.17 21.13
C ASN A 164 42.98 -4.98 20.34
N GLY A 165 44.30 -4.78 20.42
CA GLY A 165 44.97 -3.64 19.76
C GLY A 165 44.89 -2.31 20.52
N PHE A 166 44.41 -2.33 21.76
CA PHE A 166 44.41 -1.15 22.63
C PHE A 166 45.23 -1.39 23.90
N ALA A 167 45.93 -0.34 24.36
CA ALA A 167 46.65 -0.32 25.62
C ALA A 167 45.82 0.35 26.72
N LEU A 168 45.90 -0.14 27.95
CA LEU A 168 45.31 0.52 29.11
C LEU A 168 46.09 1.82 29.41
N ILE A 169 45.42 2.96 29.31
CA ILE A 169 46.01 4.29 29.51
C ILE A 169 45.40 5.06 30.69
N GLY A 170 44.32 4.53 31.26
CA GLY A 170 43.73 5.02 32.51
C GLY A 170 43.05 3.87 33.25
N GLN A 171 43.34 3.70 34.53
CA GLN A 171 42.79 2.59 35.33
C GLN A 171 41.94 3.15 36.47
N ASN A 172 40.77 2.55 36.71
CA ASN A 172 39.85 2.91 37.80
C ASN A 172 39.54 4.42 37.87
N VAL A 173 39.33 5.04 36.72
CA VAL A 173 39.05 6.48 36.61
C VAL A 173 37.58 6.73 36.93
N THR A 174 37.29 7.59 37.90
CA THR A 174 35.93 8.04 38.20
C THR A 174 35.39 8.86 37.03
N GLY A 175 34.21 8.49 36.53
CA GLY A 175 33.54 9.20 35.44
C GLY A 175 32.90 10.54 35.87
N PRO A 176 32.47 11.37 34.90
CA PRO A 176 32.40 11.06 33.46
C PRO A 176 33.77 11.11 32.76
N ILE A 177 33.89 10.38 31.65
CA ILE A 177 35.06 10.42 30.77
C ILE A 177 34.69 11.12 29.47
N ASP A 178 35.37 12.22 29.14
CA ASP A 178 35.15 12.98 27.92
C ASP A 178 36.26 12.74 26.91
N PHE A 179 35.85 12.30 25.73
CA PHE A 179 36.70 12.21 24.55
C PHE A 179 36.49 13.44 23.67
N VAL A 180 37.59 14.08 23.27
CA VAL A 180 37.61 15.27 22.40
C VAL A 180 38.65 15.11 21.29
N SER A 181 38.54 15.89 20.22
CA SER A 181 39.54 15.98 19.15
C SER A 181 40.44 17.21 19.35
N THR A 182 41.74 17.08 19.13
CA THR A 182 42.70 18.21 19.16
C THR A 182 42.45 19.24 18.07
N ASN A 183 41.72 18.88 17.00
CA ASN A 183 41.34 19.78 15.92
C ASN A 183 40.03 20.54 16.23
N SER A 184 39.91 21.04 17.47
CA SER A 184 38.75 21.75 18.05
C SER A 184 37.41 20.97 18.12
N SER A 185 37.28 19.81 17.48
CA SER A 185 36.03 19.03 17.35
C SER A 185 34.87 19.78 16.67
N LEU A 186 35.09 21.00 16.18
CA LEU A 186 34.08 21.92 15.66
C LEU A 186 34.54 22.58 14.34
N PRO A 187 34.96 21.83 13.32
CA PRO A 187 35.40 22.40 12.05
C PRO A 187 34.26 23.14 11.33
N THR A 188 34.53 24.27 10.66
CA THR A 188 33.48 25.05 9.96
C THR A 188 32.72 24.21 8.92
N SER A 189 33.46 23.43 8.14
CA SER A 189 32.95 22.44 7.18
C SER A 189 32.99 21.04 7.78
N VAL A 190 32.09 20.14 7.39
CA VAL A 190 32.14 18.75 7.85
C VAL A 190 33.32 18.04 7.19
N ALA A 191 34.37 17.80 7.97
CA ALA A 191 35.47 16.92 7.64
C ALA A 191 35.44 15.75 8.65
N PRO A 192 34.94 14.56 8.27
CA PRO A 192 34.84 13.41 9.18
C PRO A 192 36.15 13.08 9.88
N THR A 193 37.28 13.30 9.19
CA THR A 193 38.65 13.10 9.70
C THR A 193 39.02 13.99 10.89
N ASP A 194 38.33 15.12 11.08
CA ASP A 194 38.55 16.05 12.20
C ASP A 194 37.60 15.80 13.38
N LEU A 195 36.60 14.92 13.18
CA LEU A 195 35.55 14.60 14.14
C LEU A 195 35.83 13.27 14.85
N LEU A 196 35.13 13.06 15.96
CA LEU A 196 35.14 11.75 16.62
C LEU A 196 34.06 10.87 15.99
N GLY A 197 34.50 9.70 15.52
CA GLY A 197 33.65 8.63 15.03
C GLY A 197 33.25 7.70 16.16
N VAL A 198 31.98 7.67 16.54
CA VAL A 198 31.43 6.74 17.52
C VAL A 198 31.14 5.40 16.84
N CYS A 199 31.57 4.30 17.47
CA CYS A 199 31.37 2.96 16.95
C CYS A 199 30.02 2.37 17.38
N GLU A 200 29.13 2.19 16.41
CA GLU A 200 27.82 1.55 16.56
C GLU A 200 27.92 0.04 16.26
N PRO A 201 27.33 -0.83 17.11
CA PRO A 201 27.39 -2.27 16.93
C PRO A 201 26.60 -2.74 15.68
N PRO A 202 26.94 -3.89 15.09
CA PRO A 202 26.20 -4.46 13.98
C PRO A 202 24.70 -4.59 14.23
N THR A 203 23.89 -4.33 13.20
CA THR A 203 22.44 -4.56 13.20
C THR A 203 22.01 -5.28 11.93
N SER A 204 20.72 -5.63 11.83
CA SER A 204 20.14 -6.12 10.58
C SER A 204 20.29 -5.12 9.42
N ALA A 205 20.36 -3.82 9.70
CA ALA A 205 20.54 -2.77 8.70
C ALA A 205 22.01 -2.58 8.26
N TYR A 206 22.98 -2.89 9.12
CA TYR A 206 24.41 -2.75 8.82
C TYR A 206 25.24 -3.84 9.52
N LYS A 207 25.55 -4.90 8.77
CA LYS A 207 26.10 -6.17 9.31
C LYS A 207 27.51 -6.07 9.90
N THR A 208 28.31 -5.09 9.51
CA THR A 208 29.68 -4.93 10.01
C THR A 208 29.78 -3.94 11.17
N GLY A 209 28.68 -3.31 11.58
CA GLY A 209 28.72 -2.12 12.43
C GLY A 209 28.93 -0.85 11.62
N ARG A 210 28.80 0.30 12.29
CA ARG A 210 28.91 1.61 11.64
C ARG A 210 29.72 2.57 12.51
N VAL A 211 30.43 3.47 11.88
CA VAL A 211 31.04 4.64 12.53
C VAL A 211 30.16 5.84 12.22
N ARG A 212 29.71 6.54 13.26
CA ARG A 212 28.99 7.79 13.12
C ARG A 212 29.80 8.94 13.71
N TYR A 213 30.03 9.96 12.90
CA TYR A 213 30.84 11.11 13.29
C TYR A 213 29.98 12.17 13.94
N TYR A 214 30.44 12.67 15.08
CA TYR A 214 29.77 13.72 15.84
C TYR A 214 30.69 14.92 16.04
N ARG A 215 30.06 16.10 16.15
CA ARG A 215 30.73 17.33 16.56
C ARG A 215 30.84 17.39 18.08
N GLY A 216 31.82 18.13 18.58
CA GLY A 216 32.05 18.29 20.02
C GLY A 216 32.62 17.03 20.67
N ALA A 217 32.22 16.78 21.92
CA ALA A 217 32.78 15.72 22.75
C ALA A 217 31.87 14.48 22.82
N ILE A 218 32.47 13.32 23.07
CA ILE A 218 31.77 12.08 23.41
C ILE A 218 32.06 11.72 24.86
N ARG A 219 31.01 11.69 25.68
CA ARG A 219 31.06 11.41 27.10
C ARG A 219 30.60 9.98 27.41
N ALA A 220 31.43 9.23 28.14
CA ALA A 220 31.02 8.02 28.83
C ALA A 220 30.59 8.37 30.26
N THR A 221 29.39 7.94 30.66
CA THR A 221 28.81 8.24 31.99
C THR A 221 27.86 7.13 32.44
N THR A 222 27.21 7.31 33.60
CA THR A 222 26.13 6.46 34.10
C THR A 222 24.80 7.20 34.19
N ASP A 223 23.70 6.47 34.09
CA ASP A 223 22.41 6.95 34.61
C ASP A 223 22.32 6.82 36.14
N SER A 224 21.19 7.26 36.73
CA SER A 224 20.95 7.18 38.17
C SER A 224 20.95 5.75 38.72
N SER A 225 20.63 4.76 37.88
CA SER A 225 20.67 3.34 38.23
C SER A 225 22.07 2.73 38.11
N GLY A 226 23.06 3.51 37.64
CA GLY A 226 24.43 3.04 37.43
C GLY A 226 24.64 2.34 36.10
N ASN A 227 23.66 2.35 35.19
CA ASN A 227 23.84 1.78 33.86
C ASN A 227 24.70 2.70 33.02
N ARG A 228 25.60 2.12 32.21
CA ARG A 228 26.42 2.90 31.27
C ARG A 228 25.60 3.61 30.19
N ARG A 229 26.03 4.83 29.88
CA ARG A 229 25.44 5.74 28.90
C ARG A 229 26.54 6.41 28.09
N THR A 230 26.27 6.62 26.81
CA THR A 230 27.09 7.46 25.93
C THR A 230 26.32 8.73 25.61
N VAL A 231 26.97 9.89 25.73
CA VAL A 231 26.36 11.20 25.51
C VAL A 231 27.23 12.00 24.55
N ASN A 232 26.64 12.59 23.51
CA ASN A 232 27.33 13.60 22.72
C ASN A 232 27.09 14.99 23.33
N LEU A 233 28.17 15.71 23.62
CA LEU A 233 28.16 17.11 24.07
C LEU A 233 28.54 18.01 22.89
N VAL A 234 27.60 18.83 22.44
CA VAL A 234 27.76 19.60 21.20
C VAL A 234 27.16 20.99 21.37
N PRO A 235 27.79 22.06 20.83
CA PRO A 235 27.20 23.39 20.85
C PRO A 235 25.82 23.41 20.19
N THR A 236 24.87 24.17 20.73
CA THR A 236 23.47 24.12 20.32
C THR A 236 23.24 24.38 18.83
N GLU A 237 23.94 25.34 18.24
CA GLU A 237 23.82 25.62 16.78
C GLU A 237 24.35 24.46 15.92
N LEU A 238 25.34 23.72 16.41
CA LEU A 238 25.92 22.58 15.69
C LEU A 238 25.12 21.29 15.91
N TYR A 239 24.43 21.16 17.04
CA TYR A 239 23.42 20.12 17.25
C TYR A 239 22.34 20.18 16.16
N LEU A 240 21.84 21.39 15.85
CA LEU A 240 20.79 21.58 14.86
C LEU A 240 21.18 21.10 13.45
N ARG A 241 22.47 21.12 13.10
CA ARG A 241 22.95 20.60 11.81
C ARG A 241 22.74 19.09 11.67
N GLY A 242 22.68 18.36 12.78
CA GLY A 242 22.32 16.95 12.82
C GLY A 242 20.81 16.68 12.94
N VAL A 243 20.00 17.70 13.24
CA VAL A 243 18.54 17.58 13.42
C VAL A 243 17.75 18.10 12.22
N VAL A 244 17.93 19.36 11.84
CA VAL A 244 17.10 20.04 10.82
C VAL A 244 17.02 19.26 9.49
N PRO A 245 18.11 18.76 8.89
CA PRO A 245 18.03 17.98 7.65
C PRO A 245 17.42 16.58 7.82
N ARG A 246 17.15 16.14 9.05
CA ARG A 246 16.46 14.88 9.37
C ARG A 246 14.97 15.09 9.64
N GLU A 247 14.57 16.30 10.00
CA GLU A 247 13.17 16.67 10.24
C GLU A 247 12.52 17.26 8.99
N SER A 248 13.22 18.13 8.25
CA SER A 248 12.73 18.72 6.99
C SER A 248 13.71 18.46 5.84
N PRO A 249 13.26 18.02 4.66
CA PRO A 249 14.13 17.82 3.50
C PRO A 249 14.89 19.10 3.13
N ALA A 250 16.22 19.02 3.10
CA ALA A 250 17.06 20.19 2.83
C ALA A 250 16.79 20.86 1.46
N GLY A 251 16.41 20.05 0.45
CA GLY A 251 16.04 20.54 -0.88
C GLY A 251 14.81 21.45 -0.91
N TRP A 252 14.02 21.52 0.16
CA TRP A 252 12.93 22.48 0.26
C TRP A 252 13.41 23.93 0.22
N GLY A 253 14.66 24.19 0.64
CA GLY A 253 15.25 25.52 0.58
C GLY A 253 15.21 26.14 -0.83
N ASP A 254 15.26 25.32 -1.87
CA ASP A 254 15.35 25.76 -3.28
C ASP A 254 13.97 25.88 -3.95
N ILE A 255 12.89 25.40 -3.31
CA ILE A 255 11.55 25.37 -3.89
C ILE A 255 10.98 26.78 -4.04
N ALA A 256 10.22 26.99 -5.12
CA ALA A 256 9.55 28.26 -5.43
C ALA A 256 10.51 29.46 -5.48
N GLY A 257 11.67 29.27 -6.13
CA GLY A 257 12.68 30.33 -6.27
C GLY A 257 13.38 30.69 -4.96
N GLY A 258 13.47 29.76 -4.01
CA GLY A 258 14.12 29.97 -2.72
C GLY A 258 13.17 30.31 -1.56
N LEU A 259 11.87 30.50 -1.82
CA LEU A 259 10.89 30.82 -0.78
C LEU A 259 10.78 29.72 0.29
N GLY A 260 10.99 28.45 -0.10
CA GLY A 260 10.95 27.33 0.85
C GLY A 260 12.02 27.40 1.96
N MET A 261 13.04 28.25 1.82
CA MET A 261 13.99 28.55 2.90
C MET A 261 13.31 29.10 4.16
N ASN A 262 12.17 29.80 4.04
CA ASN A 262 11.42 30.25 5.22
C ASN A 262 10.86 29.07 6.06
N ALA A 263 10.48 27.97 5.42
CA ALA A 263 10.08 26.76 6.15
C ALA A 263 11.26 26.14 6.90
N LEU A 264 12.46 26.13 6.30
CA LEU A 264 13.67 25.62 6.97
C LEU A 264 14.11 26.52 8.14
N ARG A 265 13.99 27.85 8.01
CA ARG A 265 14.25 28.80 9.10
C ARG A 265 13.28 28.61 10.27
N ALA A 266 11.99 28.47 9.98
CA ALA A 266 10.99 28.14 11.00
C ALA A 266 11.29 26.79 11.69
N GLN A 267 11.69 25.77 10.92
CA GLN A 267 12.13 24.47 11.46
C GLN A 267 13.36 24.59 12.35
N ALA A 268 14.34 25.42 12.00
CA ALA A 268 15.52 25.64 12.84
C ALA A 268 15.16 26.26 14.19
N VAL A 269 14.30 27.29 14.22
CA VAL A 269 13.83 27.93 15.46
C VAL A 269 12.98 26.98 16.30
N ALA A 270 12.08 26.23 15.67
CA ALA A 270 11.26 25.22 16.34
C ALA A 270 12.15 24.10 16.93
N ALA A 271 13.13 23.61 16.18
CA ALA A 271 14.04 22.58 16.67
C ALA A 271 14.89 23.07 17.83
N ARG A 272 15.40 24.31 17.77
CA ARG A 272 16.17 24.96 18.83
C ARG A 272 15.35 25.09 20.10
N SER A 273 14.16 25.69 20.01
CA SER A 273 13.29 25.94 21.17
C SER A 273 12.84 24.64 21.82
N TYR A 274 12.44 23.64 21.02
CA TYR A 274 12.12 22.30 21.50
C TYR A 274 13.30 21.73 22.28
N SER A 275 14.48 21.66 21.67
CA SER A 275 15.67 21.08 22.32
C SER A 275 16.06 21.79 23.62
N LEU A 276 15.85 23.11 23.70
CA LEU A 276 16.18 23.90 24.87
C LEU A 276 15.17 23.75 26.02
N SER A 277 13.91 23.43 25.70
CA SER A 277 12.85 23.14 26.67
C SER A 277 12.97 21.75 27.32
N GLU A 278 13.74 20.85 26.72
CA GLU A 278 13.81 19.46 27.13
C GLU A 278 14.66 19.26 28.39
N LYS A 279 14.25 18.29 29.22
CA LYS A 279 14.95 17.86 30.44
C LYS A 279 14.70 16.36 30.68
N ARG A 280 15.21 15.52 29.79
CA ARG A 280 14.88 14.08 29.74
C ARG A 280 15.55 13.24 30.82
N ALA A 281 16.81 13.53 31.13
CA ALA A 281 17.55 12.80 32.15
C ALA A 281 18.55 13.73 32.86
N SER A 282 19.02 13.32 34.04
CA SER A 282 20.05 14.07 34.78
C SER A 282 21.39 14.12 34.03
N PHE A 283 21.67 13.14 33.16
CA PHE A 283 22.93 13.02 32.42
C PHE A 283 22.84 13.48 30.96
N ALA A 284 21.63 13.72 30.44
CA ALA A 284 21.41 14.14 29.06
C ALA A 284 20.11 14.94 28.95
N LYS A 285 20.19 16.07 28.24
CA LYS A 285 19.06 16.97 28.00
C LYS A 285 18.02 16.33 27.07
N THR A 286 18.48 15.65 26.03
CA THR A 286 17.68 15.03 24.96
C THR A 286 18.23 13.66 24.56
N CYS A 287 17.61 13.02 23.56
CA CYS A 287 17.98 11.74 22.96
C CYS A 287 18.04 11.82 21.43
N ASP A 288 18.67 10.85 20.76
CA ASP A 288 18.92 10.85 19.31
C ASP A 288 17.81 10.18 18.46
N SER A 289 16.70 9.77 19.09
CA SER A 289 15.59 9.07 18.44
C SER A 289 14.33 9.94 18.27
N GLN A 290 13.33 9.39 17.59
CA GLN A 290 12.02 10.01 17.37
C GLN A 290 11.23 10.28 18.67
N ASN A 291 11.66 9.74 19.81
CA ASN A 291 11.09 10.09 21.12
C ASN A 291 11.45 11.51 21.56
N CYS A 292 12.50 12.07 20.97
CA CYS A 292 12.98 13.42 21.16
C CYS A 292 13.00 14.15 19.79
N GLN A 293 14.15 14.16 19.11
CA GLN A 293 14.33 14.65 17.75
C GLN A 293 15.31 13.72 17.06
N VAL A 294 15.15 13.52 15.75
CA VAL A 294 16.06 12.65 15.00
C VAL A 294 17.42 13.34 14.86
N TYR A 295 18.39 12.94 15.69
CA TYR A 295 19.75 13.49 15.67
C TYR A 295 20.71 12.56 14.94
N GLY A 296 21.07 12.92 13.71
CA GLY A 296 21.91 12.09 12.84
C GLY A 296 23.42 12.20 13.07
N GLY A 297 23.90 13.16 13.85
CA GLY A 297 25.31 13.55 13.84
C GLY A 297 25.72 14.17 12.48
N ALA A 298 27.03 14.23 12.21
CA ALA A 298 27.59 14.94 11.07
C ALA A 298 27.82 14.07 9.83
N ALA A 299 28.21 12.80 10.02
CA ALA A 299 28.52 11.87 8.92
C ALA A 299 28.44 10.39 9.37
N LEU A 300 28.43 9.46 8.42
CA LEU A 300 28.47 8.02 8.70
C LEU A 300 29.33 7.23 7.70
N ARG A 301 29.90 6.10 8.13
CA ARG A 301 30.49 5.06 7.28
C ARG A 301 30.36 3.68 7.90
N ASN A 302 30.28 2.62 7.11
CA ASN A 302 30.34 1.26 7.64
C ASN A 302 31.75 0.94 8.15
N VAL A 303 31.84 0.14 9.22
CA VAL A 303 33.13 -0.37 9.71
C VAL A 303 33.78 -1.19 8.58
N GLY A 304 35.07 -0.91 8.33
CA GLY A 304 35.85 -1.50 7.23
C GLY A 304 35.77 -0.75 5.90
N SER A 305 34.86 0.23 5.77
CA SER A 305 34.80 1.11 4.59
C SER A 305 35.51 2.44 4.85
N THR A 306 36.07 3.04 3.81
CA THR A 306 36.57 4.43 3.79
C THR A 306 35.57 5.41 3.19
N SER A 307 34.48 4.94 2.60
CA SER A 307 33.44 5.78 2.01
C SER A 307 32.57 6.40 3.10
N VAL A 308 32.55 7.74 3.15
CA VAL A 308 31.76 8.50 4.12
C VAL A 308 30.56 9.17 3.46
N SER A 309 29.41 9.10 4.11
CA SER A 309 28.22 9.88 3.77
C SER A 309 28.06 11.04 4.73
N ILE A 310 28.11 12.27 4.22
CA ILE A 310 27.84 13.49 5.00
C ILE A 310 26.34 13.62 5.23
N LEU A 311 25.95 13.97 6.46
CA LEU A 311 24.55 14.08 6.88
C LEU A 311 24.08 15.53 7.08
N GLU A 312 25.01 16.47 7.24
CA GLU A 312 24.69 17.91 7.23
C GLU A 312 24.47 18.40 5.78
N ASP A 313 23.66 19.43 5.60
CA ASP A 313 23.40 20.05 4.30
C ASP A 313 23.56 21.57 4.37
N ALA A 314 24.20 22.15 3.37
CA ALA A 314 24.49 23.58 3.31
C ALA A 314 23.22 24.45 3.38
N ARG A 315 22.10 24.00 2.81
CA ARG A 315 20.82 24.76 2.80
C ARG A 315 20.22 24.83 4.20
N THR A 316 20.20 23.72 4.93
CA THR A 316 19.75 23.72 6.33
C THR A 316 20.74 24.45 7.24
N ASN A 317 22.04 24.39 6.94
CA ASN A 317 23.05 25.15 7.68
C ASN A 317 22.84 26.66 7.52
N LEU A 318 22.46 27.13 6.33
CA LEU A 318 22.08 28.53 6.09
C LEU A 318 20.83 28.92 6.89
N ALA A 319 19.80 28.09 6.90
CA ALA A 319 18.60 28.35 7.71
C ALA A 319 18.90 28.46 9.22
N ILE A 320 19.81 27.61 9.71
CA ILE A 320 20.28 27.63 11.10
C ILE A 320 21.05 28.93 11.37
N SER A 321 22.00 29.32 10.50
CA SER A 321 22.79 30.54 10.69
C SER A 321 21.93 31.81 10.62
N ASP A 322 20.97 31.86 9.70
CA ASP A 322 20.05 33.01 9.55
C ASP A 322 19.14 33.20 10.77
N THR A 323 18.97 32.16 11.58
CA THR A 323 18.13 32.16 12.78
C THR A 323 18.94 31.89 14.05
N THR A 324 20.24 32.17 14.02
CA THR A 324 21.16 31.95 15.14
C THR A 324 20.56 32.53 16.42
N ASN A 325 20.53 31.74 17.49
CA ASN A 325 20.03 32.13 18.80
C ASN A 325 18.54 32.55 18.88
N VAL A 326 17.76 32.43 17.79
CA VAL A 326 16.33 32.72 17.81
C VAL A 326 15.55 31.52 18.36
N VAL A 327 14.67 31.80 19.32
CA VAL A 327 13.88 30.83 20.09
C VAL A 327 12.45 31.35 20.32
N ILE A 328 11.55 30.46 20.75
CA ILE A 328 10.21 30.80 21.24
C ILE A 328 10.20 30.73 22.77
N LYS A 329 9.74 31.81 23.42
CA LYS A 329 9.57 31.88 24.87
C LYS A 329 8.15 32.24 25.26
N ASP A 330 7.71 31.78 26.43
CA ASP A 330 6.45 32.18 27.03
C ASP A 330 6.56 33.49 27.83
N SER A 331 5.46 33.92 28.43
CA SER A 331 5.41 35.13 29.26
C SER A 331 6.28 35.06 30.52
N ASN A 332 6.71 33.86 30.92
CA ASN A 332 7.60 33.62 32.07
C ASN A 332 9.06 33.52 31.64
N ASN A 333 9.41 33.93 30.41
CA ASN A 333 10.74 33.83 29.83
C ASN A 333 11.28 32.38 29.77
N THR A 334 10.39 31.39 29.73
CA THR A 334 10.73 29.95 29.63
C THR A 334 10.66 29.49 28.18
N PHE A 335 11.57 28.60 27.77
CA PHE A 335 11.56 28.01 26.43
C PHE A 335 10.29 27.21 26.18
N VAL A 336 9.60 27.53 25.08
CA VAL A 336 8.40 26.80 24.68
C VAL A 336 8.81 25.48 24.04
N ARG A 337 8.14 24.39 24.45
CA ARG A 337 8.25 23.09 23.81
C ARG A 337 7.52 23.10 22.47
N THR A 338 8.20 23.56 21.43
CA THR A 338 7.69 23.71 20.06
C THR A 338 7.65 22.37 19.33
N GLU A 339 6.68 21.52 19.69
CA GLU A 339 6.40 20.27 18.98
C GLU A 339 6.11 20.52 17.50
N PHE A 340 6.48 19.58 16.62
CA PHE A 340 6.19 19.67 15.19
C PHE A 340 5.88 18.28 14.63
N THR A 341 5.08 18.23 13.56
CA THR A 341 4.58 17.03 12.91
C THR A 341 4.85 17.08 11.41
N SER A 342 4.83 15.95 10.71
CA SER A 342 5.00 15.96 9.25
C SER A 342 3.85 16.71 8.57
N SER A 343 2.61 16.25 8.76
CA SER A 343 1.40 16.96 8.35
C SER A 343 0.35 16.88 9.46
N ASN A 344 -0.39 17.96 9.69
CA ASN A 344 -1.49 18.01 10.64
C ASN A 344 -2.86 17.74 9.98
N GLY A 345 -2.90 17.46 8.68
CA GLY A 345 -4.15 17.12 7.98
C GLY A 345 -5.05 18.32 7.69
N GLY A 346 -4.51 19.55 7.76
CA GLY A 346 -5.25 20.79 7.48
C GLY A 346 -5.76 21.54 8.71
N ARG A 347 -5.51 21.03 9.92
CA ARG A 347 -5.80 21.72 11.19
C ARG A 347 -4.84 21.26 12.28
N THR A 348 -4.32 22.18 13.08
CA THR A 348 -3.52 21.83 14.26
C THR A 348 -4.37 21.10 15.30
N ALA A 349 -3.79 20.10 15.95
CA ALA A 349 -4.41 19.45 17.10
C ALA A 349 -4.46 20.42 18.29
N SER A 350 -5.48 20.27 19.15
CA SER A 350 -5.59 21.03 20.40
C SER A 350 -4.56 20.56 21.44
N GLY A 351 -4.35 21.36 22.49
CA GLY A 351 -3.43 21.06 23.57
C GLY A 351 -2.72 22.31 24.05
N GLN A 352 -1.38 22.30 24.01
CA GLN A 352 -0.55 23.47 24.36
C GLN A 352 -0.74 24.63 23.37
N PHE A 353 -1.00 24.31 22.11
CA PHE A 353 -1.17 25.27 21.02
C PHE A 353 -2.64 25.36 20.61
N VAL A 354 -3.01 26.49 20.01
CA VAL A 354 -4.38 26.73 19.53
C VAL A 354 -4.68 25.78 18.38
N ALA A 355 -5.83 25.11 18.47
CA ALA A 355 -6.39 24.36 17.35
C ALA A 355 -6.97 25.34 16.32
N GLN A 356 -6.42 25.35 15.11
CA GLN A 356 -6.80 26.27 14.06
C GLN A 356 -6.54 25.70 12.68
N VAL A 357 -7.31 26.14 11.69
CA VAL A 357 -7.20 25.71 10.30
C VAL A 357 -5.83 26.09 9.76
N ASP A 358 -5.14 25.13 9.17
CA ASP A 358 -3.80 25.28 8.61
C ASP A 358 -3.85 25.36 7.09
N ASN A 359 -4.03 26.57 6.58
CA ASN A 359 -4.07 26.83 5.13
C ASN A 359 -2.76 26.42 4.44
N GLY A 360 -1.63 26.48 5.14
CA GLY A 360 -0.36 26.00 4.59
C GLY A 360 -0.38 24.50 4.36
N ASP A 361 -0.86 23.70 5.31
CA ASP A 361 -0.93 22.24 5.17
C ASP A 361 -1.96 21.84 4.11
N LEU A 362 -3.09 22.56 4.05
CA LEU A 362 -4.17 22.36 3.08
C LEU A 362 -3.74 22.55 1.62
N ILE A 363 -2.74 23.39 1.35
CA ILE A 363 -2.26 23.69 -0.01
C ILE A 363 -0.89 23.07 -0.33
N ALA A 364 -0.15 22.60 0.69
CA ALA A 364 1.22 22.12 0.53
C ALA A 364 1.28 20.80 -0.22
N ASP A 365 0.56 19.80 0.29
CA ASP A 365 0.53 18.47 -0.30
C ASP A 365 -0.80 17.74 -0.01
N PRO A 366 -1.72 17.67 -0.99
CA PRO A 366 -2.98 16.92 -0.86
C PRO A 366 -2.77 15.44 -0.56
N VAL A 367 -1.57 14.93 -0.87
CA VAL A 367 -1.18 13.54 -0.66
C VAL A 367 -1.22 13.40 0.89
N LEU A 368 -0.49 14.21 1.67
CA LEU A 368 -0.36 14.01 3.13
C LEU A 368 -1.64 14.24 3.94
N GLN A 369 -2.63 14.86 3.32
CA GLN A 369 -3.91 15.12 3.95
C GLN A 369 -4.83 13.91 4.01
N SER A 370 -4.67 12.83 3.25
CA SER A 370 -5.65 11.74 3.27
C SER A 370 -5.00 10.37 3.25
N TRP A 371 -5.51 9.43 4.02
CA TRP A 371 -5.06 8.04 4.03
C TRP A 371 -6.21 7.10 4.40
N SER A 372 -6.08 5.84 3.97
CA SER A 372 -7.04 4.81 4.30
C SER A 372 -6.33 3.54 4.76
N LYS A 373 -6.95 2.82 5.69
CA LYS A 373 -6.47 1.52 6.15
C LYS A 373 -7.64 0.57 6.37
N LEU A 374 -7.56 -0.59 5.74
CA LEU A 374 -8.50 -1.67 6.00
C LEU A 374 -8.03 -2.46 7.23
N LEU A 375 -8.92 -2.62 8.20
CA LEU A 375 -8.75 -3.47 9.38
C LEU A 375 -9.80 -4.57 9.31
N SER A 376 -9.38 -5.83 9.13
CA SER A 376 -10.34 -6.94 9.13
C SER A 376 -10.86 -7.20 10.55
N ALA A 377 -12.05 -7.82 10.66
CA ALA A 377 -12.56 -8.28 11.93
C ALA A 377 -11.56 -9.21 12.64
N SER A 378 -10.82 -10.03 11.87
CA SER A 378 -9.78 -10.90 12.42
C SER A 378 -8.60 -10.14 13.03
N ASP A 379 -8.16 -9.03 12.42
CA ASP A 379 -7.09 -8.18 12.96
C ASP A 379 -7.53 -7.50 14.26
N ILE A 380 -8.77 -7.01 14.29
CA ILE A 380 -9.36 -6.35 15.47
C ILE A 380 -9.49 -7.35 16.63
N GLN A 381 -10.05 -8.53 16.37
CA GLN A 381 -10.21 -9.58 17.38
C GLN A 381 -8.87 -10.10 17.90
N LYS A 382 -7.86 -10.22 17.02
CA LYS A 382 -6.51 -10.61 17.44
C LYS A 382 -5.87 -9.57 18.37
N LYS A 383 -6.10 -8.28 18.09
CA LYS A 383 -5.58 -7.18 18.91
C LYS A 383 -6.34 -7.05 20.24
N PHE A 384 -7.65 -7.30 20.23
CA PHE A 384 -8.54 -7.18 21.40
C PHE A 384 -9.31 -8.48 21.64
N PRO A 385 -8.67 -9.56 22.09
CA PRO A 385 -9.33 -10.86 22.23
C PRO A 385 -10.48 -10.86 23.26
N SER A 386 -10.49 -9.90 24.18
CA SER A 386 -11.53 -9.76 25.22
C SER A 386 -12.91 -9.38 24.68
N ILE A 387 -13.02 -8.86 23.46
CA ILE A 387 -14.33 -8.49 22.88
C ILE A 387 -15.11 -9.69 22.33
N GLY A 388 -14.46 -10.84 22.12
CA GLY A 388 -15.08 -11.97 21.42
C GLY A 388 -15.17 -11.70 19.92
N VAL A 389 -16.35 -11.92 19.31
CA VAL A 389 -16.58 -11.65 17.88
C VAL A 389 -16.84 -10.17 17.69
N PHE A 390 -16.11 -9.50 16.80
CA PHE A 390 -16.24 -8.06 16.54
C PHE A 390 -17.64 -7.72 16.02
N THR A 391 -18.32 -6.75 16.63
CA THR A 391 -19.69 -6.35 16.25
C THR A 391 -19.77 -4.90 15.79
N SER A 392 -19.05 -3.98 16.44
CA SER A 392 -19.06 -2.58 16.04
C SER A 392 -17.83 -1.82 16.52
N ILE A 393 -17.57 -0.70 15.86
CA ILE A 393 -16.60 0.30 16.29
C ILE A 393 -17.25 1.68 16.14
N THR A 394 -17.10 2.51 17.15
CA THR A 394 -17.59 3.90 17.13
C THR A 394 -16.50 4.83 17.63
N THR A 395 -16.51 6.04 17.08
CA THR A 395 -15.53 7.09 17.32
C THR A 395 -16.21 8.31 17.94
N THR A 396 -15.45 9.08 18.72
CA THR A 396 -15.85 10.44 19.14
C THR A 396 -14.74 11.42 18.78
N HIS A 397 -15.09 12.68 18.56
CA HIS A 397 -14.19 13.70 18.04
C HIS A 397 -14.12 14.94 18.93
N ASP A 398 -13.08 15.75 18.75
CA ASP A 398 -12.83 16.95 19.58
C ASP A 398 -13.82 18.11 19.33
N GLY A 399 -14.59 18.07 18.24
CA GLY A 399 -15.60 19.07 17.93
C GLY A 399 -15.04 20.38 17.37
N LEU A 400 -13.78 20.41 16.95
CA LEU A 400 -13.06 21.63 16.57
C LEU A 400 -13.00 21.85 15.05
N GLY A 401 -13.86 21.17 14.29
CA GLY A 401 -14.03 21.35 12.85
C GLY A 401 -13.10 20.55 11.96
N GLY A 402 -13.42 20.58 10.66
CA GLY A 402 -12.88 19.71 9.61
C GLY A 402 -13.67 18.40 9.47
N ASP A 403 -13.15 17.46 8.68
CA ASP A 403 -13.82 16.17 8.45
C ASP A 403 -14.03 15.41 9.77
N TRP A 404 -15.22 14.80 9.87
CA TRP A 404 -15.73 14.11 11.07
C TRP A 404 -15.76 14.97 12.34
N ASN A 405 -15.74 16.30 12.19
CA ASN A 405 -15.68 17.26 13.28
C ASN A 405 -14.40 17.15 14.13
N GLY A 406 -13.29 16.70 13.54
CA GLY A 406 -11.94 16.86 14.08
C GLY A 406 -11.23 15.59 14.55
N TYR A 407 -10.21 15.75 15.39
CA TYR A 407 -9.35 14.65 15.86
C TYR A 407 -10.14 13.66 16.71
N THR A 408 -9.86 12.38 16.52
CA THR A 408 -10.50 11.28 17.26
C THR A 408 -10.02 11.30 18.71
N THR A 409 -10.97 11.39 19.66
CA THR A 409 -10.71 11.44 21.10
C THR A 409 -10.93 10.08 21.77
N SER A 410 -11.94 9.32 21.33
CA SER A 410 -12.28 8.00 21.84
C SER A 410 -12.65 7.05 20.71
N VAL A 411 -12.36 5.76 20.90
CA VAL A 411 -12.73 4.66 20.03
C VAL A 411 -13.29 3.54 20.91
N VAL A 412 -14.57 3.24 20.77
CA VAL A 412 -15.23 2.12 21.45
C VAL A 412 -15.34 0.96 20.48
N ILE A 413 -14.74 -0.17 20.84
CA ILE A 413 -14.70 -1.39 20.03
C ILE A 413 -15.52 -2.43 20.78
N ALA A 414 -16.64 -2.86 20.20
CA ALA A 414 -17.55 -3.82 20.79
C ALA A 414 -17.48 -5.17 20.07
N GLY A 415 -17.75 -6.21 20.84
CA GLY A 415 -17.96 -7.56 20.35
C GLY A 415 -18.93 -8.33 21.24
N THR A 416 -19.14 -9.61 20.91
CA THR A 416 -20.12 -10.47 21.58
C THR A 416 -19.84 -10.73 23.07
N ALA A 417 -18.59 -10.60 23.51
CA ALA A 417 -18.19 -10.85 24.89
C ALA A 417 -18.01 -9.56 25.73
N GLY A 418 -17.99 -8.39 25.08
CA GLY A 418 -17.79 -7.11 25.77
C GLY A 418 -17.24 -6.03 24.84
N SER A 419 -16.72 -4.95 25.42
CA SER A 419 -16.12 -3.85 24.68
C SER A 419 -14.81 -3.39 25.29
N VAL A 420 -13.99 -2.73 24.47
CA VAL A 420 -12.77 -2.04 24.87
C VAL A 420 -12.84 -0.61 24.37
N THR A 421 -12.48 0.34 25.24
CA THR A 421 -12.34 1.75 24.87
C THR A 421 -10.86 2.11 24.77
N ARG A 422 -10.48 2.75 23.68
CA ARG A 422 -9.14 3.31 23.45
C ARG A 422 -9.26 4.80 23.21
N THR A 423 -8.28 5.58 23.62
CA THR A 423 -8.14 6.94 23.08
C THR A 423 -7.81 6.89 21.59
N GLY A 424 -8.08 7.96 20.84
CA GLY A 424 -7.71 8.02 19.42
C GLY A 424 -6.20 7.78 19.17
N TRP A 425 -5.37 8.17 20.14
CA TRP A 425 -3.91 7.94 20.16
C TRP A 425 -3.53 6.49 20.36
N GLU A 426 -4.13 5.83 21.33
CA GLU A 426 -3.89 4.42 21.60
C GLU A 426 -4.30 3.57 20.41
N PHE A 427 -5.47 3.83 19.82
CA PHE A 427 -5.92 3.12 18.62
C PHE A 427 -5.01 3.38 17.41
N ARG A 428 -4.52 4.61 17.24
CA ARG A 428 -3.47 4.92 16.25
C ARG A 428 -2.23 4.05 16.45
N GLY A 429 -1.74 3.93 17.68
CA GLY A 429 -0.59 3.07 18.00
C GLY A 429 -0.89 1.58 17.79
N ASP A 430 -2.07 1.14 18.20
CA ASP A 430 -2.53 -0.24 18.15
C ASP A 430 -2.54 -0.83 16.74
N PHE A 431 -2.88 -0.02 15.74
CA PHE A 431 -2.89 -0.42 14.33
C PHE A 431 -1.89 0.34 13.46
N SER A 432 -0.95 1.09 14.03
CA SER A 432 0.01 1.90 13.27
C SER A 432 -0.67 2.77 12.20
N LEU A 433 -1.65 3.57 12.62
CA LEU A 433 -2.29 4.58 11.78
C LEU A 433 -1.39 5.82 11.66
N ASN A 434 -1.58 6.61 10.60
CA ASN A 434 -0.70 7.75 10.33
C ASN A 434 -0.88 8.89 11.36
N ALA A 435 -2.11 9.16 11.77
CA ALA A 435 -2.47 10.23 12.70
C ALA A 435 -3.75 9.88 13.49
N PRO A 436 -4.07 10.58 14.60
CA PRO A 436 -5.31 10.39 15.35
C PRO A 436 -6.44 11.30 14.85
N TRP A 437 -6.51 11.53 13.54
CA TRP A 437 -7.62 12.20 12.88
C TRP A 437 -8.19 11.23 11.85
N TYR A 438 -9.22 10.48 12.23
CA TYR A 438 -9.85 9.49 11.36
C TYR A 438 -11.27 9.18 11.77
N GLU A 439 -12.01 8.60 10.84
CA GLU A 439 -13.28 7.92 11.06
C GLU A 439 -13.19 6.47 10.58
N THR A 440 -14.02 5.61 11.18
CA THR A 440 -14.15 4.21 10.87
C THR A 440 -15.48 3.93 10.20
N PHE A 441 -15.45 3.26 9.05
CA PHE A 441 -16.65 2.89 8.32
C PHE A 441 -16.75 1.35 8.28
N PRO A 442 -17.84 0.77 8.79
CA PRO A 442 -18.01 -0.69 8.81
C PRO A 442 -18.14 -1.24 7.39
N ILE A 443 -17.51 -2.39 7.16
CA ILE A 443 -17.64 -3.16 5.92
C ILE A 443 -18.64 -4.28 6.19
N ALA A 444 -19.83 -4.14 5.60
CA ALA A 444 -20.91 -5.09 5.80
C ALA A 444 -20.53 -6.51 5.31
N ALA A 445 -20.97 -7.50 6.08
CA ALA A 445 -21.02 -8.87 5.60
C ALA A 445 -21.98 -9.00 4.41
N ALA A 446 -21.84 -10.07 3.63
CA ALA A 446 -22.86 -10.39 2.65
C ALA A 446 -24.16 -10.74 3.37
N ASP A 447 -25.25 -10.08 3.01
CA ASP A 447 -26.59 -10.42 3.50
C ASP A 447 -26.87 -11.91 3.23
N PRO A 448 -27.28 -12.72 4.23
CA PRO A 448 -27.67 -14.11 4.03
C PRO A 448 -28.79 -14.28 3.01
N ALA A 449 -29.65 -13.27 2.84
CA ALA A 449 -30.70 -13.23 1.83
C ALA A 449 -30.20 -12.78 0.45
N ALA A 450 -28.93 -12.37 0.31
CA ALA A 450 -28.38 -11.92 -0.96
C ALA A 450 -28.43 -13.06 -2.00
N PRO A 451 -28.82 -12.76 -3.27
CA PRO A 451 -28.92 -13.77 -4.32
C PRO A 451 -27.65 -14.62 -4.43
N PRO A 452 -27.73 -15.95 -4.60
CA PRO A 452 -26.54 -16.79 -4.72
C PRO A 452 -25.70 -16.38 -5.93
N VAL A 453 -24.37 -16.53 -5.81
CA VAL A 453 -23.43 -16.21 -6.90
C VAL A 453 -22.61 -17.45 -7.21
N GLY A 454 -22.47 -17.74 -8.50
CA GLY A 454 -21.73 -18.89 -9.01
C GLY A 454 -20.21 -18.72 -8.88
N SER A 455 -19.48 -19.70 -9.40
CA SER A 455 -18.02 -19.69 -9.35
C SER A 455 -17.43 -18.51 -10.10
N ILE A 456 -16.45 -17.85 -9.47
CA ILE A 456 -15.72 -16.71 -10.01
C ILE A 456 -14.26 -17.11 -10.22
N LEU A 457 -13.72 -16.82 -11.40
CA LEU A 457 -12.28 -16.83 -11.66
C LEU A 457 -11.79 -15.38 -11.69
N PHE A 458 -10.94 -14.99 -10.74
CA PHE A 458 -10.25 -13.71 -10.75
C PHE A 458 -8.86 -13.88 -11.35
N ILE A 459 -8.52 -13.07 -12.34
CA ILE A 459 -7.23 -13.11 -13.04
C ILE A 459 -6.61 -11.72 -12.96
N GLY A 460 -5.46 -11.60 -12.31
CA GLY A 460 -4.80 -10.32 -12.06
C GLY A 460 -3.29 -10.35 -12.26
N ASP A 461 -2.68 -9.16 -12.22
CA ASP A 461 -1.22 -8.98 -12.27
C ASP A 461 -0.62 -8.56 -10.91
N SER A 462 0.45 -7.76 -10.90
CA SER A 462 1.07 -7.25 -9.66
C SER A 462 0.16 -6.31 -8.86
N VAL A 463 -0.78 -5.62 -9.52
CA VAL A 463 -1.76 -4.76 -8.84
C VAL A 463 -2.71 -5.62 -8.03
N ALA A 464 -3.31 -6.65 -8.63
CA ALA A 464 -4.08 -7.66 -7.92
C ALA A 464 -3.27 -8.38 -6.84
N GLU A 465 -2.05 -8.85 -7.15
CA GLU A 465 -1.21 -9.55 -6.17
C GLU A 465 -1.00 -8.72 -4.89
N SER A 466 -0.83 -7.40 -5.03
CA SER A 466 -0.66 -6.48 -3.89
C SER A 466 -1.88 -6.39 -2.96
N ILE A 467 -3.09 -6.73 -3.43
CA ILE A 467 -4.32 -6.68 -2.65
C ILE A 467 -4.80 -8.04 -2.13
N ALA A 468 -4.10 -9.15 -2.44
CA ALA A 468 -4.58 -10.50 -2.14
C ALA A 468 -5.06 -10.69 -0.70
N SER A 469 -4.33 -10.15 0.29
CA SER A 469 -4.73 -10.26 1.71
C SER A 469 -6.00 -9.46 2.04
N LYS A 470 -6.17 -8.26 1.46
CA LYS A 470 -7.36 -7.41 1.66
C LYS A 470 -8.55 -8.03 0.94
N PHE A 471 -8.35 -8.49 -0.29
CA PHE A 471 -9.35 -9.21 -1.08
C PHE A 471 -9.88 -10.44 -0.31
N ALA A 472 -8.99 -11.25 0.24
CA ALA A 472 -9.36 -12.41 1.06
C ALA A 472 -10.16 -12.05 2.33
N SER A 473 -9.95 -10.85 2.88
CA SER A 473 -10.63 -10.40 4.10
C SER A 473 -12.04 -9.84 3.88
N ILE A 474 -12.30 -9.20 2.73
CA ILE A 474 -13.58 -8.48 2.51
C ILE A 474 -14.34 -8.86 1.25
N VAL A 475 -13.69 -9.44 0.24
CA VAL A 475 -14.35 -9.89 -1.00
C VAL A 475 -14.66 -11.38 -0.92
N THR A 476 -13.66 -12.22 -0.64
CA THR A 476 -13.84 -13.68 -0.60
C THR A 476 -14.94 -14.15 0.37
N PRO A 477 -15.13 -13.58 1.57
CA PRO A 477 -16.22 -14.01 2.45
C PRO A 477 -17.62 -13.73 1.88
N ALA A 478 -17.77 -12.68 1.06
CA ALA A 478 -19.01 -12.35 0.38
C ALA A 478 -19.23 -13.17 -0.91
N TYR A 479 -18.14 -13.67 -1.50
CA TYR A 479 -18.08 -14.42 -2.76
C TYR A 479 -17.19 -15.66 -2.60
N PRO A 480 -17.62 -16.68 -1.83
CA PRO A 480 -16.74 -17.77 -1.40
C PRO A 480 -16.32 -18.73 -2.52
N ALA A 481 -17.09 -18.82 -3.61
CA ALA A 481 -16.78 -19.66 -4.76
C ALA A 481 -15.75 -18.99 -5.70
N MET A 482 -14.63 -18.50 -5.16
CA MET A 482 -13.61 -17.73 -5.87
C MET A 482 -12.34 -18.53 -6.10
N ASN A 483 -11.87 -18.58 -7.35
CA ASN A 483 -10.51 -18.97 -7.70
C ASN A 483 -9.70 -17.70 -8.02
N TYR A 484 -8.81 -17.32 -7.10
CA TYR A 484 -8.03 -16.09 -7.20
C TYR A 484 -6.65 -16.37 -7.79
N GLN A 485 -6.40 -15.87 -9.00
CA GLN A 485 -5.14 -16.04 -9.72
C GLN A 485 -4.48 -14.68 -9.97
N ALA A 486 -3.41 -14.35 -9.27
CA ALA A 486 -2.66 -13.11 -9.47
C ALA A 486 -1.16 -13.33 -9.28
N CYS A 487 -0.35 -12.69 -10.14
CA CYS A 487 1.11 -12.70 -10.00
C CYS A 487 1.74 -11.50 -10.72
N ALA A 488 2.87 -11.03 -10.21
CA ALA A 488 3.60 -9.96 -10.86
C ALA A 488 3.99 -10.26 -12.31
N GLY A 489 3.85 -9.26 -13.19
CA GLY A 489 4.28 -9.32 -14.59
C GLY A 489 3.32 -10.01 -15.55
N ARG A 490 2.24 -10.64 -15.06
CA ARG A 490 1.26 -11.31 -15.93
C ARG A 490 0.65 -10.32 -16.91
N GLY A 491 0.66 -10.67 -18.19
CA GLY A 491 -0.08 -9.98 -19.24
C GLY A 491 -1.37 -10.71 -19.63
N MET A 492 -2.21 -10.04 -20.40
CA MET A 492 -3.39 -10.62 -21.03
C MET A 492 -3.01 -11.84 -21.87
N ALA A 493 -1.98 -11.72 -22.72
CA ALA A 493 -1.58 -12.79 -23.64
C ALA A 493 -0.10 -12.70 -24.05
N GLY A 494 0.75 -13.56 -23.52
CA GLY A 494 2.13 -13.79 -23.96
C GLY A 494 3.19 -13.52 -22.90
N ALA A 495 2.80 -12.88 -21.81
CA ALA A 495 3.62 -12.67 -20.62
C ALA A 495 3.03 -13.49 -19.45
N ASP A 496 3.78 -14.50 -19.01
CA ASP A 496 3.50 -15.31 -17.83
C ASP A 496 3.92 -14.55 -16.55
N CYS A 497 4.06 -15.23 -15.40
CA CYS A 497 4.51 -14.56 -14.19
C CYS A 497 6.00 -14.18 -14.30
N LEU A 498 6.37 -13.01 -13.80
CA LEU A 498 7.76 -12.54 -13.76
C LEU A 498 8.62 -13.37 -12.81
N PHE A 499 7.99 -13.91 -11.75
CA PHE A 499 8.61 -14.73 -10.73
C PHE A 499 7.86 -16.04 -10.59
N THR A 500 8.56 -17.10 -10.15
CA THR A 500 7.94 -18.39 -9.86
C THR A 500 6.88 -18.23 -8.78
N VAL A 501 5.69 -18.75 -9.05
CA VAL A 501 4.57 -18.72 -8.10
C VAL A 501 4.39 -20.06 -7.41
N ALA A 502 3.98 -20.01 -6.14
CA ALA A 502 3.62 -21.20 -5.38
C ALA A 502 2.13 -21.55 -5.58
N ALA A 503 1.80 -22.84 -5.53
CA ALA A 503 0.42 -23.29 -5.54
C ALA A 503 -0.39 -22.58 -4.43
N PRO A 504 -1.66 -22.19 -4.68
CA PRO A 504 -2.50 -22.56 -5.84
C PRO A 504 -2.38 -21.62 -7.05
N GLN A 505 -1.42 -20.68 -7.06
CA GLN A 505 -1.19 -19.82 -8.22
C GLN A 505 -0.57 -20.62 -9.37
N VAL A 506 -0.95 -20.29 -10.60
CA VAL A 506 -0.45 -20.94 -11.82
C VAL A 506 0.38 -19.96 -12.65
N ASP A 507 1.55 -20.41 -13.10
CA ASP A 507 2.50 -19.63 -13.91
C ASP A 507 2.13 -19.69 -15.40
N LEU A 508 1.15 -18.85 -15.77
CA LEU A 508 0.65 -18.67 -17.13
C LEU A 508 0.16 -17.23 -17.33
N ASP A 509 0.17 -16.77 -18.59
CA ASP A 509 -0.54 -15.57 -19.05
C ASP A 509 -2.07 -15.67 -18.82
N GLY A 510 -2.79 -14.55 -18.94
CA GLY A 510 -4.23 -14.50 -18.68
C GLY A 510 -5.04 -15.48 -19.55
N VAL A 511 -4.74 -15.58 -20.84
CA VAL A 511 -5.37 -16.54 -21.77
C VAL A 511 -5.09 -17.99 -21.37
N GLY A 512 -3.88 -18.29 -20.91
CA GLY A 512 -3.45 -19.58 -20.41
C GLY A 512 -4.26 -19.98 -19.20
N ILE A 513 -4.39 -19.10 -18.20
CA ILE A 513 -5.23 -19.30 -17.02
C ILE A 513 -6.68 -19.65 -17.40
N ILE A 514 -7.29 -18.88 -18.31
CA ILE A 514 -8.66 -19.14 -18.77
C ILE A 514 -8.80 -20.54 -19.37
N ASN A 515 -7.85 -20.95 -20.21
CA ASN A 515 -7.90 -22.24 -20.90
C ASN A 515 -7.59 -23.42 -19.98
N ALA A 516 -6.71 -23.22 -19.01
CA ALA A 516 -6.16 -24.22 -18.10
C ALA A 516 -7.12 -24.69 -17.01
N LEU A 517 -7.81 -23.73 -16.37
CA LEU A 517 -8.55 -24.00 -15.14
C LEU A 517 -9.96 -24.52 -15.43
N GLU A 518 -10.79 -24.74 -14.42
CA GLU A 518 -12.20 -25.09 -14.64
C GLU A 518 -13.01 -23.92 -15.22
N THR A 519 -14.17 -24.20 -15.81
CA THR A 519 -15.05 -23.14 -16.34
C THR A 519 -15.75 -22.43 -15.18
N PRO A 520 -15.53 -21.12 -15.00
CA PRO A 520 -16.28 -20.34 -14.03
C PRO A 520 -17.62 -19.87 -14.61
N ALA A 521 -18.57 -19.53 -13.72
CA ALA A 521 -19.76 -18.78 -14.12
C ALA A 521 -19.39 -17.34 -14.52
N ILE A 522 -18.44 -16.75 -13.78
CA ILE A 522 -17.99 -15.36 -13.89
C ILE A 522 -16.46 -15.31 -14.01
N ALA A 523 -15.93 -14.49 -14.92
CA ALA A 523 -14.51 -14.18 -14.96
C ALA A 523 -14.29 -12.69 -14.69
N ILE A 524 -13.42 -12.37 -13.72
CA ILE A 524 -12.92 -11.01 -13.47
C ILE A 524 -11.49 -10.93 -13.98
N VAL A 525 -11.21 -9.99 -14.86
CA VAL A 525 -9.91 -9.83 -15.52
C VAL A 525 -9.37 -8.42 -15.24
N GLU A 526 -8.37 -8.37 -14.37
CA GLU A 526 -7.58 -7.19 -13.98
C GLU A 526 -6.21 -7.31 -14.65
N LEU A 527 -6.14 -7.08 -15.96
CA LEU A 527 -4.90 -7.21 -16.73
C LEU A 527 -4.80 -6.07 -17.73
N GLY A 528 -3.56 -5.67 -18.05
CA GLY A 528 -3.26 -4.72 -19.10
C GLY A 528 -2.06 -3.82 -18.80
N TYR A 529 -1.65 -3.67 -17.54
CA TYR A 529 -0.47 -2.85 -17.20
C TYR A 529 0.83 -3.45 -17.75
N ASN A 530 0.93 -4.78 -17.86
CA ASN A 530 2.11 -5.47 -18.40
C ASN A 530 2.07 -5.63 -19.92
N ASP A 531 0.94 -5.35 -20.57
CA ASP A 531 0.75 -5.51 -22.01
C ASP A 531 1.19 -4.25 -22.80
N ASP A 532 1.49 -4.41 -24.09
CA ASP A 532 1.67 -3.27 -25.00
C ASP A 532 0.28 -2.72 -25.36
N PRO A 533 -0.04 -1.45 -25.03
CA PRO A 533 -1.36 -0.88 -25.34
C PRO A 533 -1.74 -0.95 -26.82
N ASN A 534 -0.76 -0.97 -27.74
CA ASN A 534 -1.02 -1.09 -29.17
C ASN A 534 -1.39 -2.52 -29.59
N ALA A 535 -0.92 -3.53 -28.87
CA ALA A 535 -1.21 -4.94 -29.09
C ALA A 535 -2.46 -5.41 -28.32
N PHE A 536 -2.81 -4.71 -27.23
CA PHE A 536 -3.84 -5.11 -26.27
C PHE A 536 -5.18 -5.47 -26.90
N ALA A 537 -5.63 -4.76 -27.93
CA ALA A 537 -6.91 -5.06 -28.59
C ALA A 537 -6.93 -6.46 -29.25
N ALA A 538 -5.79 -6.95 -29.75
CA ALA A 538 -5.67 -8.29 -30.31
C ALA A 538 -5.54 -9.37 -29.22
N GLU A 539 -4.92 -9.04 -28.10
CA GLU A 539 -4.78 -9.90 -26.92
C GLU A 539 -6.11 -10.09 -26.21
N LEU A 540 -6.87 -9.00 -26.03
CA LEU A 540 -8.25 -9.01 -25.54
C LEU A 540 -9.15 -9.91 -26.39
N GLN A 541 -8.98 -9.91 -27.72
CA GLN A 541 -9.73 -10.83 -28.60
C GLN A 541 -9.38 -12.31 -28.35
N GLN A 542 -8.13 -12.62 -27.99
CA GLN A 542 -7.74 -13.98 -27.59
C GLN A 542 -8.40 -14.37 -26.27
N ALA A 543 -8.40 -13.48 -25.26
CA ALA A 543 -9.05 -13.72 -23.98
C ALA A 543 -10.57 -13.91 -24.12
N LEU A 544 -11.24 -13.03 -24.86
CA LEU A 544 -12.68 -13.17 -25.15
C LEU A 544 -13.01 -14.47 -25.90
N SER A 545 -12.14 -14.91 -26.81
CA SER A 545 -12.30 -16.19 -27.49
C SER A 545 -12.15 -17.38 -26.54
N ALA A 546 -11.17 -17.33 -25.62
CA ALA A 546 -10.97 -18.37 -24.61
C ALA A 546 -12.18 -18.46 -23.66
N LEU A 547 -12.70 -17.31 -23.19
CA LEU A 547 -13.89 -17.24 -22.34
C LEU A 547 -15.15 -17.76 -23.05
N ALA A 548 -15.36 -17.38 -24.31
CA ALA A 548 -16.48 -17.85 -25.12
C ALA A 548 -16.41 -19.36 -25.41
N THR A 549 -15.21 -19.88 -25.68
CA THR A 549 -14.93 -21.31 -25.89
C THR A 549 -15.37 -22.14 -24.68
N LYS A 550 -15.29 -21.57 -23.48
CA LYS A 550 -15.67 -22.20 -22.21
C LYS A 550 -17.07 -21.85 -21.72
N ALA A 551 -17.83 -21.05 -22.47
CA ALA A 551 -19.19 -20.63 -22.11
C ALA A 551 -19.29 -19.84 -20.79
N VAL A 552 -18.27 -19.02 -20.47
CA VAL A 552 -18.36 -18.09 -19.33
C VAL A 552 -19.51 -17.11 -19.56
N GLN A 553 -20.41 -17.01 -18.59
CA GLN A 553 -21.68 -16.28 -18.73
C GLN A 553 -21.54 -14.79 -18.47
N ARG A 554 -20.63 -14.39 -17.58
CA ARG A 554 -20.36 -13.00 -17.24
C ARG A 554 -18.85 -12.75 -17.25
N VAL A 555 -18.43 -11.72 -17.97
CA VAL A 555 -17.03 -11.28 -17.97
C VAL A 555 -16.98 -9.87 -17.40
N ILE A 556 -16.05 -9.62 -16.50
CA ILE A 556 -15.85 -8.33 -15.86
C ILE A 556 -14.41 -7.93 -16.15
N PHE A 557 -14.21 -6.77 -16.77
CA PHE A 557 -12.89 -6.18 -16.93
C PHE A 557 -12.70 -4.99 -16.00
N VAL A 558 -11.50 -4.83 -15.47
CA VAL A 558 -11.11 -3.66 -14.69
C VAL A 558 -10.30 -2.72 -15.58
N THR A 559 -10.63 -1.42 -15.61
CA THR A 559 -9.86 -0.44 -16.37
C THR A 559 -8.54 -0.08 -15.68
N MET A 560 -7.54 0.32 -16.47
CA MET A 560 -6.23 0.74 -15.98
C MET A 560 -6.23 2.24 -15.71
N SER A 561 -5.59 2.67 -14.62
CA SER A 561 -5.31 4.07 -14.34
C SER A 561 -4.44 4.67 -15.46
N THR A 562 -4.88 5.79 -16.03
CA THR A 562 -4.13 6.52 -17.07
C THR A 562 -3.22 7.59 -16.49
N ARG A 563 -2.94 7.54 -15.18
CA ARG A 563 -2.03 8.48 -14.49
C ARG A 563 -0.59 8.35 -14.94
N SER A 564 -0.19 7.13 -15.29
CA SER A 564 1.13 6.87 -15.85
C SER A 564 1.26 7.50 -17.23
N THR A 565 2.31 8.28 -17.44
CA THR A 565 2.64 8.86 -18.76
C THR A 565 3.59 7.97 -19.57
N SER A 566 4.08 6.86 -19.02
CA SER A 566 5.04 5.99 -19.69
C SER A 566 4.41 5.05 -20.73
N ARG A 567 3.12 4.75 -20.59
CA ARG A 567 2.34 3.92 -21.53
C ARG A 567 0.94 4.48 -21.68
N ASN A 568 0.40 4.43 -22.90
CA ASN A 568 -0.93 4.97 -23.18
C ASN A 568 -2.03 3.93 -22.87
N TYR A 569 -2.34 3.75 -21.58
CA TYR A 569 -3.40 2.83 -21.15
C TYR A 569 -4.81 3.25 -21.59
N ALA A 570 -5.03 4.49 -22.03
CA ALA A 570 -6.31 4.92 -22.56
C ALA A 570 -6.70 4.13 -23.83
N ILE A 571 -5.73 3.71 -24.64
CA ILE A 571 -5.96 2.84 -25.81
C ILE A 571 -6.49 1.46 -25.35
N ALA A 572 -5.87 0.88 -24.32
CA ALA A 572 -6.29 -0.40 -23.77
C ALA A 572 -7.69 -0.31 -23.14
N ASN A 573 -7.97 0.74 -22.35
CA ASN A 573 -9.29 1.01 -21.79
C ASN A 573 -10.37 1.19 -22.88
N ALA A 574 -10.06 1.89 -23.97
CA ALA A 574 -11.00 2.05 -25.09
C ALA A 574 -11.35 0.69 -25.76
N ALA A 575 -10.39 -0.24 -25.82
CA ALA A 575 -10.66 -1.60 -26.30
C ALA A 575 -11.61 -2.37 -25.37
N LEU A 576 -11.43 -2.26 -24.05
CA LEU A 576 -12.33 -2.86 -23.05
C LEU A 576 -13.75 -2.30 -23.16
N LEU A 577 -13.88 -0.97 -23.21
CA LEU A 577 -15.17 -0.28 -23.36
C LEU A 577 -15.88 -0.67 -24.66
N THR A 578 -15.14 -0.77 -25.77
CA THR A 578 -15.68 -1.22 -27.06
C THR A 578 -16.18 -2.66 -26.99
N ALA A 579 -15.49 -3.54 -26.26
CA ALA A 579 -15.94 -4.92 -26.05
C ALA A 579 -17.23 -4.97 -25.22
N ALA A 580 -17.32 -4.19 -24.15
CA ALA A 580 -18.52 -4.10 -23.31
C ALA A 580 -19.73 -3.54 -24.06
N ALA A 581 -19.55 -2.48 -24.85
CA ALA A 581 -20.62 -1.91 -25.68
C ALA A 581 -21.18 -2.91 -26.72
N ALA A 582 -20.36 -3.88 -27.14
CA ALA A 582 -20.76 -4.89 -28.13
C ALA A 582 -21.36 -6.16 -27.50
N ASN A 583 -21.28 -6.36 -26.19
CA ASN A 583 -21.75 -7.56 -25.52
C ASN A 583 -22.26 -7.26 -24.09
N PRO A 584 -23.58 -7.35 -23.82
CA PRO A 584 -24.15 -7.05 -22.50
C PRO A 584 -23.73 -8.02 -21.39
N ALA A 585 -23.15 -9.18 -21.73
CA ALA A 585 -22.54 -10.08 -20.77
C ALA A 585 -21.15 -9.62 -20.29
N ILE A 586 -20.63 -8.51 -20.80
CA ILE A 586 -19.38 -7.90 -20.37
C ILE A 586 -19.69 -6.65 -19.55
N SER A 587 -19.14 -6.57 -18.34
CA SER A 587 -19.23 -5.41 -17.46
C SER A 587 -17.84 -4.78 -17.27
N ILE A 588 -17.82 -3.47 -17.02
CA ILE A 588 -16.60 -2.71 -16.75
C ILE A 588 -16.63 -2.23 -15.31
N PHE A 589 -15.59 -2.58 -14.56
CA PHE A 589 -15.27 -1.94 -13.29
C PHE A 589 -14.29 -0.82 -13.59
N ASP A 590 -14.79 0.42 -13.62
CA ASP A 590 -14.02 1.58 -14.08
C ASP A 590 -13.09 2.15 -13.00
N TRP A 591 -12.03 1.42 -12.68
CA TRP A 591 -11.02 1.84 -11.73
C TRP A 591 -10.29 3.12 -12.16
N ASN A 592 -10.10 3.33 -13.47
CA ASN A 592 -9.50 4.57 -13.98
C ASN A 592 -10.26 5.80 -13.49
N THR A 593 -11.58 5.82 -13.67
CA THR A 593 -12.43 6.92 -13.19
C THR A 593 -12.47 6.96 -11.67
N ALA A 594 -12.66 5.80 -11.01
CA ALA A 594 -12.75 5.71 -9.54
C ALA A 594 -11.49 6.17 -8.82
N SER A 595 -10.33 6.14 -9.51
CA SER A 595 -9.02 6.52 -8.99
C SER A 595 -8.46 7.78 -9.64
N SER A 596 -9.28 8.63 -10.29
CA SER A 596 -8.83 9.81 -11.07
C SER A 596 -8.74 11.12 -10.30
N ALA A 597 -9.38 11.25 -9.13
CA ALA A 597 -9.41 12.52 -8.39
C ALA A 597 -8.01 12.94 -7.90
N PRO A 598 -7.68 14.24 -7.83
CA PRO A 598 -6.32 14.69 -7.48
C PRO A 598 -5.76 14.08 -6.17
N ASN A 599 -6.56 13.99 -5.12
CA ASN A 599 -6.18 13.42 -3.83
C ASN A 599 -5.98 11.89 -3.87
N GLN A 600 -6.55 11.18 -4.84
CA GLN A 600 -6.39 9.73 -5.01
C GLN A 600 -5.04 9.34 -5.61
N TRP A 601 -4.17 10.31 -5.95
CA TRP A 601 -2.77 10.03 -6.25
C TRP A 601 -2.08 9.19 -5.16
N ARG A 602 -2.48 9.41 -3.90
CA ARG A 602 -2.12 8.63 -2.71
C ARG A 602 -2.32 7.14 -2.85
N TRP A 603 -3.26 6.71 -3.69
CA TRP A 603 -3.56 5.31 -3.86
C TRP A 603 -2.45 4.60 -4.62
N PHE A 604 -1.60 5.35 -5.32
CA PHE A 604 -0.50 4.83 -6.09
C PHE A 604 0.83 5.09 -5.36
N ASP A 605 1.77 4.15 -5.48
CA ASP A 605 3.14 4.36 -5.04
C ASP A 605 3.85 5.31 -6.02
N ASN A 606 4.23 6.46 -5.51
CA ASN A 606 4.93 7.52 -6.23
C ASN A 606 6.45 7.53 -6.01
N THR A 607 6.95 6.59 -5.19
CA THR A 607 8.36 6.52 -4.79
C THR A 607 9.11 5.43 -5.56
N SER A 608 8.42 4.40 -6.02
CA SER A 608 9.00 3.33 -6.84
C SER A 608 9.10 3.75 -8.31
N LEU A 609 10.33 3.69 -8.84
CA LEU A 609 10.79 4.21 -10.15
C LEU A 609 10.02 3.76 -11.42
N CYS A 610 9.06 2.82 -11.38
CA CYS A 610 8.69 2.12 -12.61
C CYS A 610 7.35 2.44 -13.28
N CYS A 611 6.30 2.99 -12.64
CA CYS A 611 5.04 3.10 -13.42
C CYS A 611 3.84 3.91 -12.91
N TRP A 612 3.76 4.47 -11.69
CA TRP A 612 2.55 5.20 -11.22
C TRP A 612 1.25 4.37 -11.20
N VAL A 613 1.33 3.03 -11.28
CA VAL A 613 0.16 2.11 -11.31
C VAL A 613 0.13 1.14 -10.13
N HIS A 614 1.27 0.88 -9.49
CA HIS A 614 1.32 0.07 -8.28
C HIS A 614 0.66 0.81 -7.12
N LEU A 615 -0.01 0.05 -6.26
CA LEU A 615 -0.81 0.62 -5.19
C LEU A 615 0.00 0.80 -3.91
N SER A 616 -0.15 1.95 -3.27
CA SER A 616 0.26 2.17 -1.89
C SER A 616 -0.63 1.34 -0.94
N THR A 617 -0.30 1.29 0.35
CA THR A 617 -1.17 0.66 1.37
C THR A 617 -2.59 1.23 1.35
N THR A 618 -2.74 2.55 1.15
CA THR A 618 -4.05 3.21 1.00
C THR A 618 -4.77 2.71 -0.24
N GLY A 619 -4.09 2.68 -1.39
CA GLY A 619 -4.72 2.24 -2.64
C GLY A 619 -5.08 0.76 -2.64
N GLN A 620 -4.30 -0.08 -1.96
CA GLN A 620 -4.64 -1.50 -1.81
C GLN A 620 -5.96 -1.69 -1.04
N ALA A 621 -6.19 -0.89 0.00
CA ALA A 621 -7.45 -0.92 0.75
C ALA A 621 -8.63 -0.42 -0.09
N GLU A 622 -8.47 0.73 -0.75
CA GLU A 622 -9.54 1.33 -1.55
C GLU A 622 -9.83 0.54 -2.84
N PHE A 623 -8.84 -0.10 -3.45
CA PHE A 623 -9.05 -0.96 -4.62
C PHE A 623 -9.81 -2.25 -4.27
N ALA A 624 -9.46 -2.90 -3.15
CA ALA A 624 -10.20 -4.07 -2.69
C ALA A 624 -11.66 -3.72 -2.32
N LEU A 625 -11.87 -2.56 -1.69
CA LEU A 625 -13.21 -2.05 -1.38
C LEU A 625 -14.00 -1.72 -2.64
N PHE A 626 -13.38 -1.05 -3.61
CA PHE A 626 -13.98 -0.78 -4.92
C PHE A 626 -14.46 -2.06 -5.60
N LEU A 627 -13.61 -3.09 -5.68
CA LEU A 627 -14.00 -4.38 -6.26
C LEU A 627 -15.19 -5.02 -5.52
N ARG A 628 -15.21 -4.93 -4.18
CA ARG A 628 -16.33 -5.42 -3.36
C ARG A 628 -17.64 -4.69 -3.70
N GLU A 629 -17.61 -3.37 -3.69
CA GLU A 629 -18.78 -2.52 -3.95
C GLU A 629 -19.34 -2.73 -5.37
N GLN A 630 -18.46 -2.85 -6.36
CA GLN A 630 -18.88 -3.10 -7.75
C GLN A 630 -19.53 -4.49 -7.92
N LEU A 631 -19.00 -5.52 -7.24
CA LEU A 631 -19.63 -6.85 -7.24
C LEU A 631 -20.99 -6.84 -6.55
N ASP A 632 -21.09 -6.18 -5.39
CA ASP A 632 -22.35 -6.06 -4.64
C ASP A 632 -23.41 -5.33 -5.49
N ALA A 633 -23.01 -4.28 -6.23
CA ALA A 633 -23.90 -3.58 -7.15
C ALA A 633 -24.42 -4.50 -8.28
N LEU A 634 -23.56 -5.33 -8.88
CA LEU A 634 -23.99 -6.30 -9.90
C LEU A 634 -24.89 -7.40 -9.30
N ARG A 635 -24.60 -7.84 -8.07
CA ARG A 635 -25.41 -8.83 -7.34
C ARG A 635 -26.82 -8.29 -7.08
N ALA A 636 -26.93 -7.07 -6.60
CA ALA A 636 -28.20 -6.39 -6.34
C ALA A 636 -29.04 -6.21 -7.62
N GLN A 637 -28.38 -6.02 -8.77
CA GLN A 637 -29.05 -5.94 -10.08
C GLN A 637 -29.42 -7.31 -10.67
N GLY A 638 -29.10 -8.43 -10.01
CA GLY A 638 -29.34 -9.78 -10.53
C GLY A 638 -28.47 -10.13 -11.75
N LEU A 639 -27.34 -9.44 -11.94
CA LEU A 639 -26.48 -9.59 -13.12
C LEU A 639 -25.40 -10.66 -12.96
N LEU A 640 -25.19 -11.17 -11.74
CA LEU A 640 -24.25 -12.25 -11.45
C LEU A 640 -24.93 -13.62 -11.59
N PRO A 641 -24.47 -14.49 -12.51
CA PRO A 641 -24.96 -15.86 -12.62
C PRO A 641 -24.78 -16.66 -11.33
N THR A 642 -25.73 -17.55 -11.03
CA THR A 642 -25.75 -18.36 -9.80
C THR A 642 -24.96 -19.67 -9.90
N THR A 643 -24.80 -20.19 -11.11
CA THR A 643 -24.11 -21.45 -11.40
C THR A 643 -23.42 -21.36 -12.75
N ALA A 644 -22.33 -22.09 -12.92
CA ALA A 644 -21.66 -22.22 -14.21
C ALA A 644 -22.46 -23.15 -15.13
N ILE A 645 -22.55 -22.81 -16.41
CA ILE A 645 -23.18 -23.70 -17.40
C ILE A 645 -22.24 -24.87 -17.70
N ALA A 646 -22.73 -26.09 -17.49
CA ALA A 646 -22.10 -27.32 -17.97
C ALA A 646 -22.25 -27.42 -19.50
N ALA A 647 -21.33 -26.77 -20.21
CA ALA A 647 -21.40 -26.57 -21.64
C ALA A 647 -20.21 -27.26 -22.34
N PRO A 648 -20.43 -27.98 -23.46
CA PRO A 648 -19.32 -28.49 -24.25
C PRO A 648 -18.41 -27.36 -24.71
N VAL A 649 -17.11 -27.57 -24.60
CA VAL A 649 -16.08 -26.66 -25.10
C VAL A 649 -16.20 -26.58 -26.63
N ILE A 650 -16.20 -25.35 -27.18
CA ILE A 650 -16.30 -25.12 -28.63
C ILE A 650 -15.09 -24.30 -29.11
N PRO A 651 -13.94 -24.95 -29.39
CA PRO A 651 -12.76 -24.24 -29.88
C PRO A 651 -13.06 -23.51 -31.19
N GLY A 652 -12.63 -22.26 -31.30
CA GLY A 652 -12.82 -21.47 -32.52
C GLY A 652 -14.04 -20.55 -32.52
N LEU A 653 -14.72 -20.40 -31.37
CA LEU A 653 -15.68 -19.31 -31.16
C LEU A 653 -15.03 -18.11 -30.44
N PRO A 654 -15.57 -16.90 -30.63
CA PRO A 654 -16.61 -16.53 -31.59
C PRO A 654 -16.06 -16.36 -33.03
N LEU A 655 -16.85 -16.65 -34.05
CA LEU A 655 -16.46 -16.36 -35.45
C LEU A 655 -16.82 -14.93 -35.84
N MET A 656 -15.92 -14.24 -36.53
CA MET A 656 -16.11 -12.88 -37.02
C MET A 656 -15.32 -12.61 -38.31
N LYS A 657 -15.49 -11.40 -38.86
CA LYS A 657 -14.78 -10.99 -40.08
C LYS A 657 -13.28 -11.26 -39.99
N LYS A 658 -12.69 -11.68 -41.12
CA LYS A 658 -11.28 -12.10 -41.26
C LYS A 658 -10.94 -13.47 -40.65
N ASN A 659 -11.87 -14.13 -39.96
CA ASN A 659 -11.68 -15.54 -39.62
C ASN A 659 -11.89 -16.41 -40.85
N THR A 660 -11.12 -17.49 -40.92
CA THR A 660 -11.22 -18.48 -42.00
C THR A 660 -11.24 -19.89 -41.44
N GLY A 661 -11.71 -20.85 -42.23
CA GLY A 661 -11.58 -22.28 -41.95
C GLY A 661 -12.90 -23.06 -41.97
N ALA A 662 -12.82 -24.31 -41.52
CA ALA A 662 -13.92 -25.28 -41.62
C ALA A 662 -15.20 -24.84 -40.87
N MET A 663 -15.06 -24.19 -39.71
CA MET A 663 -16.21 -23.67 -38.95
C MET A 663 -16.94 -22.55 -39.71
N VAL A 664 -16.20 -21.69 -40.43
CA VAL A 664 -16.81 -20.63 -41.25
C VAL A 664 -17.54 -21.22 -42.45
N ALA A 665 -16.98 -22.25 -43.10
CA ALA A 665 -17.67 -22.94 -44.18
C ALA A 665 -18.97 -23.60 -43.69
N THR A 666 -18.94 -24.21 -42.50
CA THR A 666 -20.13 -24.76 -41.85
C THR A 666 -21.19 -23.69 -41.59
N LEU A 667 -20.78 -22.54 -41.03
CA LEU A 667 -21.66 -21.38 -40.85
C LEU A 667 -22.29 -20.94 -42.18
N GLN A 668 -21.50 -20.76 -43.24
CA GLN A 668 -21.99 -20.31 -44.55
C GLN A 668 -23.02 -21.27 -45.14
N LYS A 669 -22.79 -22.60 -45.07
CA LYS A 669 -23.78 -23.62 -45.47
C LYS A 669 -25.07 -23.48 -44.66
N LYS A 670 -24.95 -23.34 -43.34
CA LYS A 670 -26.10 -23.25 -42.44
C LYS A 670 -26.90 -21.97 -42.66
N MET A 671 -26.24 -20.83 -42.86
CA MET A 671 -26.88 -19.55 -43.18
C MET A 671 -27.63 -19.59 -44.51
N ASN A 672 -27.07 -20.23 -45.55
CA ASN A 672 -27.78 -20.42 -46.82
C ASN A 672 -29.09 -21.18 -46.64
N SER A 673 -29.12 -22.16 -45.73
CA SER A 673 -30.33 -22.92 -45.39
C SER A 673 -31.31 -22.10 -44.56
N LEU A 674 -30.84 -21.49 -43.46
CA LEU A 674 -31.69 -20.78 -42.49
C LEU A 674 -32.35 -19.55 -43.10
N LEU A 675 -31.63 -18.80 -43.93
CA LEU A 675 -32.13 -17.59 -44.60
C LEU A 675 -32.67 -17.87 -46.01
N LYS A 676 -32.75 -19.14 -46.43
CA LYS A 676 -33.22 -19.55 -47.76
C LYS A 676 -32.54 -18.81 -48.92
N LEU A 677 -31.23 -18.57 -48.81
CA LEU A 677 -30.47 -17.77 -49.78
C LEU A 677 -30.24 -18.56 -51.09
N LYS A 678 -30.67 -17.98 -52.21
CA LYS A 678 -30.59 -18.58 -53.57
C LYS A 678 -29.99 -17.60 -54.58
N GLY A 679 -29.53 -18.12 -55.72
CA GLY A 679 -28.99 -17.33 -56.83
C GLY A 679 -27.88 -16.38 -56.37
N LYS A 680 -27.93 -15.12 -56.84
CA LYS A 680 -26.96 -14.07 -56.49
C LYS A 680 -26.91 -13.71 -54.99
N LYS A 681 -27.92 -14.09 -54.20
CA LYS A 681 -27.95 -13.87 -52.74
C LYS A 681 -27.32 -15.01 -51.94
N ARG A 682 -27.04 -16.16 -52.57
CA ARG A 682 -26.42 -17.33 -51.93
C ARG A 682 -24.99 -17.00 -51.52
N LEU A 683 -24.62 -17.30 -50.28
CA LEU A 683 -23.25 -17.19 -49.80
C LEU A 683 -22.37 -18.25 -50.45
N ALA A 684 -21.20 -17.85 -50.91
CA ALA A 684 -20.11 -18.79 -51.19
C ALA A 684 -19.78 -19.56 -49.90
N THR A 685 -19.47 -20.85 -50.05
CA THR A 685 -19.03 -21.72 -48.96
C THR A 685 -17.52 -21.92 -49.07
N ASP A 686 -16.81 -20.80 -48.99
CA ASP A 686 -15.37 -20.73 -49.19
C ASP A 686 -14.57 -20.77 -47.87
N GLY A 687 -15.27 -20.78 -46.74
CA GLY A 687 -14.64 -20.74 -45.43
C GLY A 687 -14.04 -19.39 -45.07
N ASN A 688 -14.35 -18.31 -45.79
CA ASN A 688 -13.88 -16.95 -45.48
C ASN A 688 -15.00 -16.10 -44.89
N PHE A 689 -14.81 -15.60 -43.66
CA PHE A 689 -15.81 -14.74 -43.02
C PHE A 689 -15.66 -13.32 -43.56
N GLY A 690 -16.30 -13.07 -44.70
CA GLY A 690 -16.30 -11.79 -45.39
C GLY A 690 -17.47 -10.88 -45.02
N THR A 691 -17.59 -9.76 -45.73
CA THR A 691 -18.69 -8.80 -45.54
C THR A 691 -20.07 -9.40 -45.84
N ALA A 692 -20.18 -10.27 -46.84
CA ALA A 692 -21.44 -10.96 -47.16
C ALA A 692 -21.88 -11.89 -46.02
N THR A 693 -20.95 -12.69 -45.47
CA THR A 693 -21.20 -13.56 -44.31
C THR A 693 -21.62 -12.74 -43.09
N ALA A 694 -20.92 -11.64 -42.79
CA ALA A 694 -21.29 -10.75 -41.68
C ALA A 694 -22.70 -10.15 -41.85
N LYS A 695 -23.07 -9.76 -43.07
CA LYS A 695 -24.42 -9.24 -43.36
C LYS A 695 -25.50 -10.32 -43.15
N ALA A 696 -25.26 -11.54 -43.61
CA ALA A 696 -26.16 -12.66 -43.39
C ALA A 696 -26.28 -13.01 -41.90
N VAL A 697 -25.17 -13.00 -41.16
CA VAL A 697 -25.16 -13.21 -39.71
C VAL A 697 -26.01 -12.15 -39.01
N LYS A 698 -25.85 -10.86 -39.32
CA LYS A 698 -26.69 -9.79 -38.76
C LYS A 698 -28.18 -9.99 -39.07
N ALA A 699 -28.50 -10.40 -40.29
CA ALA A 699 -29.88 -10.66 -40.70
C ALA A 699 -30.49 -11.82 -39.90
N TYR A 700 -29.74 -12.90 -39.70
CA TYR A 700 -30.21 -14.02 -38.88
C TYR A 700 -30.30 -13.67 -37.40
N GLN A 701 -29.32 -12.94 -36.84
CA GLN A 701 -29.38 -12.46 -35.46
C GLN A 701 -30.64 -11.64 -35.21
N LEU A 702 -30.97 -10.73 -36.14
CA LEU A 702 -32.23 -9.97 -36.07
C LEU A 702 -33.46 -10.89 -36.14
N GLN A 703 -33.48 -11.88 -37.05
CA GLN A 703 -34.59 -12.83 -37.17
C GLN A 703 -34.75 -13.73 -35.93
N ALA A 704 -33.64 -14.08 -35.27
CA ALA A 704 -33.59 -14.95 -34.10
C ALA A 704 -33.68 -14.17 -32.78
N SER A 705 -33.94 -12.86 -32.82
CA SER A 705 -33.97 -11.98 -31.64
C SER A 705 -32.71 -12.04 -30.78
N LEU A 706 -31.55 -12.23 -31.43
CA LEU A 706 -30.23 -12.19 -30.81
C LEU A 706 -29.60 -10.80 -30.95
N PRO A 707 -28.64 -10.42 -30.09
CA PRO A 707 -27.86 -9.20 -30.27
C PRO A 707 -27.23 -9.13 -31.67
N VAL A 708 -27.47 -8.03 -32.39
CA VAL A 708 -27.06 -7.87 -33.80
C VAL A 708 -25.60 -7.41 -33.90
N THR A 709 -24.68 -8.30 -33.55
CA THR A 709 -23.24 -8.02 -33.48
C THR A 709 -22.52 -8.23 -34.83
N GLY A 710 -23.07 -9.06 -35.70
CA GLY A 710 -22.39 -9.55 -36.91
C GLY A 710 -21.27 -10.56 -36.63
N LYS A 711 -21.17 -11.05 -35.38
CA LYS A 711 -20.28 -12.12 -34.94
C LYS A 711 -21.11 -13.34 -34.58
N VAL A 712 -20.54 -14.53 -34.68
CA VAL A 712 -21.17 -15.79 -34.27
C VAL A 712 -20.56 -16.20 -32.94
N ASP A 713 -21.22 -15.80 -31.86
CA ASP A 713 -20.92 -16.25 -30.51
C ASP A 713 -21.58 -17.61 -30.23
N ARG A 714 -21.47 -18.08 -28.98
CA ARG A 714 -22.00 -19.37 -28.58
C ARG A 714 -23.52 -19.41 -28.63
N ALA A 715 -24.20 -18.35 -28.18
CA ALA A 715 -25.66 -18.27 -28.24
C ALA A 715 -26.17 -18.40 -29.68
N MET A 716 -25.52 -17.75 -30.64
CA MET A 716 -25.85 -17.91 -32.05
C MET A 716 -25.50 -19.31 -32.58
N TRP A 717 -24.35 -19.88 -32.18
CA TRP A 717 -23.98 -21.24 -32.55
C TRP A 717 -25.01 -22.27 -32.09
N ASP A 718 -25.52 -22.09 -30.87
CA ASP A 718 -26.59 -22.89 -30.27
C ASP A 718 -27.91 -22.67 -31.02
N ALA A 719 -28.30 -21.42 -31.30
CA ALA A 719 -29.54 -21.08 -32.02
C ALA A 719 -29.58 -21.66 -33.44
N MET A 720 -28.43 -21.83 -34.08
CA MET A 720 -28.31 -22.52 -35.38
C MET A 720 -28.42 -24.05 -35.27
N GLY A 721 -28.52 -24.61 -34.06
CA GLY A 721 -28.55 -26.05 -33.79
C GLY A 721 -27.23 -26.74 -34.13
N LEU A 722 -26.09 -26.08 -33.95
CA LEU A 722 -24.76 -26.63 -34.24
C LEU A 722 -24.02 -27.13 -32.99
N SER A 723 -24.57 -26.88 -31.81
CA SER A 723 -23.92 -27.18 -30.52
C SER A 723 -23.93 -28.65 -30.13
N THR A 724 -24.89 -29.42 -30.65
CA THR A 724 -24.97 -30.88 -30.49
C THR A 724 -24.02 -31.64 -31.43
N ARG A 725 -23.22 -30.92 -32.22
CA ARG A 725 -22.36 -31.46 -33.28
C ARG A 725 -20.88 -31.13 -33.02
N PRO A 726 -20.24 -31.75 -32.01
CA PRO A 726 -18.87 -31.43 -31.62
C PRO A 726 -17.84 -31.67 -32.75
N GLU A 727 -18.15 -32.55 -33.70
CA GLU A 727 -17.31 -32.81 -34.88
C GLU A 727 -17.17 -31.60 -35.81
N LEU A 728 -18.07 -30.62 -35.69
CA LEU A 728 -17.98 -29.35 -36.42
C LEU A 728 -17.06 -28.33 -35.74
N SER A 729 -16.76 -28.51 -34.46
CA SER A 729 -15.92 -27.59 -33.68
C SER A 729 -14.46 -27.96 -33.82
N VAL A 730 -13.87 -27.61 -34.96
CA VAL A 730 -12.52 -28.07 -35.30
C VAL A 730 -11.64 -26.95 -35.86
N LEU A 731 -10.44 -26.83 -35.31
CA LEU A 731 -9.36 -26.03 -35.88
C LEU A 731 -8.50 -26.94 -36.75
N THR A 732 -8.33 -26.59 -38.02
CA THR A 732 -7.66 -27.43 -39.02
C THR A 732 -6.89 -26.56 -40.01
N LEU A 733 -6.12 -27.18 -40.91
CA LEU A 733 -5.40 -26.50 -41.99
C LEU A 733 -6.26 -25.41 -42.66
N GLY A 734 -5.71 -24.20 -42.73
CA GLY A 734 -6.38 -23.03 -43.31
C GLY A 734 -7.24 -22.24 -42.33
N THR A 735 -7.42 -22.70 -41.08
CA THR A 735 -8.09 -21.91 -40.04
C THR A 735 -7.25 -20.70 -39.66
N LYS A 736 -7.86 -19.51 -39.68
CA LYS A 736 -7.29 -18.28 -39.12
C LYS A 736 -8.19 -17.75 -38.01
N HIS A 737 -7.73 -17.84 -36.76
CA HIS A 737 -8.54 -17.53 -35.57
C HIS A 737 -7.67 -17.29 -34.32
N PRO A 738 -8.07 -16.41 -33.37
CA PRO A 738 -7.35 -16.21 -32.11
C PRO A 738 -7.04 -17.49 -31.33
N SER A 739 -7.97 -18.45 -31.24
CA SER A 739 -7.73 -19.76 -30.56
C SER A 739 -6.57 -20.56 -31.14
N VAL A 740 -6.17 -20.33 -32.40
CA VAL A 740 -4.99 -20.99 -32.99
C VAL A 740 -3.71 -20.52 -32.29
N ILE A 741 -3.66 -19.26 -31.82
CA ILE A 741 -2.54 -18.75 -31.04
C ILE A 741 -2.41 -19.52 -29.73
N SER A 742 -3.52 -19.79 -29.04
CA SER A 742 -3.53 -20.61 -27.82
C SER A 742 -2.98 -22.02 -28.07
N VAL A 743 -3.38 -22.66 -29.19
CA VAL A 743 -2.82 -23.97 -29.60
C VAL A 743 -1.32 -23.88 -29.86
N GLN A 744 -0.87 -22.86 -30.58
CA GLN A 744 0.54 -22.65 -30.90
C GLN A 744 1.39 -22.47 -29.63
N ARG A 745 0.93 -21.66 -28.68
CA ARG A 745 1.61 -21.46 -27.39
C ARG A 745 1.63 -22.72 -26.54
N ALA A 746 0.50 -23.39 -26.37
CA ALA A 746 0.43 -24.62 -25.59
C ALA A 746 1.32 -25.72 -26.17
N LEU A 747 1.33 -25.90 -27.50
CA LEU A 747 2.26 -26.84 -28.15
C LEU A 747 3.71 -26.41 -27.99
N SER A 748 4.00 -25.11 -28.05
CA SER A 748 5.36 -24.59 -27.86
C SER A 748 5.92 -25.03 -26.50
N LYS A 749 5.10 -24.95 -25.46
CA LYS A 749 5.43 -25.34 -24.09
C LYS A 749 5.54 -26.86 -23.94
N VAL A 750 4.48 -27.59 -24.31
CA VAL A 750 4.39 -29.05 -24.13
C VAL A 750 5.43 -29.82 -24.96
N LEU A 751 5.74 -29.34 -26.17
CA LEU A 751 6.75 -29.94 -27.05
C LEU A 751 8.15 -29.37 -26.84
N LYS A 752 8.32 -28.35 -25.99
CA LYS A 752 9.58 -27.62 -25.76
C LYS A 752 10.23 -27.16 -27.08
N LYS A 753 9.41 -26.67 -28.00
CA LYS A 753 9.81 -26.25 -29.35
C LYS A 753 9.29 -24.85 -29.61
N LYS A 754 10.10 -23.95 -30.14
CA LYS A 754 9.65 -22.60 -30.52
C LYS A 754 8.58 -22.68 -31.61
N ILE A 755 7.34 -22.29 -31.30
CA ILE A 755 6.24 -22.16 -32.26
C ILE A 755 5.71 -20.73 -32.21
N THR A 756 5.80 -20.02 -33.33
CA THR A 756 5.32 -18.64 -33.43
C THR A 756 3.79 -18.58 -33.43
N GLY A 757 3.22 -17.69 -32.62
CA GLY A 757 1.78 -17.42 -32.55
C GLY A 757 1.26 -16.62 -33.75
N THR A 758 1.15 -17.25 -34.92
CA THR A 758 0.67 -16.59 -36.16
C THR A 758 -0.86 -16.46 -36.24
N GLY A 759 -1.59 -17.21 -35.41
CA GLY A 759 -3.05 -17.32 -35.49
C GLY A 759 -3.54 -18.03 -36.76
N GLN A 760 -2.64 -18.67 -37.51
CA GLN A 760 -2.93 -19.42 -38.73
C GLN A 760 -2.52 -20.88 -38.56
N PHE A 761 -3.47 -21.77 -38.85
CA PHE A 761 -3.26 -23.20 -38.75
C PHE A 761 -2.58 -23.71 -40.03
N SER A 762 -1.25 -23.74 -40.01
CA SER A 762 -0.41 -24.09 -41.15
C SER A 762 -0.17 -25.60 -41.28
N SER A 763 0.38 -26.03 -42.42
CA SER A 763 0.82 -27.43 -42.63
C SER A 763 1.89 -27.87 -41.62
N SER A 764 2.70 -26.93 -41.13
CA SER A 764 3.65 -27.19 -40.04
C SER A 764 2.92 -27.47 -38.74
N LEU A 765 1.92 -26.65 -38.39
CA LEU A 765 1.14 -26.85 -37.17
C LEU A 765 0.39 -28.18 -37.17
N VAL A 766 -0.13 -28.62 -38.33
CA VAL A 766 -0.73 -29.97 -38.49
C VAL A 766 0.24 -31.06 -38.03
N ARG A 767 1.53 -30.97 -38.37
CA ARG A 767 2.53 -31.97 -37.95
C ARG A 767 2.77 -31.94 -36.45
N GLU A 768 2.87 -30.76 -35.85
CA GLU A 768 3.06 -30.62 -34.40
C GLU A 768 1.86 -31.16 -33.61
N VAL A 769 0.63 -30.89 -34.08
CA VAL A 769 -0.60 -31.44 -33.51
C VAL A 769 -0.60 -32.96 -33.58
N LYS A 770 -0.22 -33.56 -34.72
CA LYS A 770 -0.11 -35.04 -34.83
C LYS A 770 0.93 -35.61 -33.87
N THR A 771 2.04 -34.91 -33.66
CA THR A 771 3.07 -35.31 -32.70
C THR A 771 2.53 -35.32 -31.27
N PHE A 772 1.84 -34.24 -30.87
CA PHE A 772 1.18 -34.18 -29.57
C PHE A 772 0.10 -35.27 -29.42
N GLN A 773 -0.77 -35.44 -30.42
CA GLN A 773 -1.84 -36.45 -30.38
C GLN A 773 -1.30 -37.87 -30.18
N ARG A 774 -0.23 -38.24 -30.90
CA ARG A 774 0.47 -39.52 -30.71
C ARG A 774 1.03 -39.66 -29.29
N ARG A 775 1.63 -38.59 -28.75
CA ARG A 775 2.18 -38.58 -27.38
C ARG A 775 1.09 -38.80 -26.32
N MET A 776 -0.09 -38.21 -26.53
CA MET A 776 -1.24 -38.35 -25.63
C MET A 776 -2.13 -39.56 -25.94
N LYS A 777 -1.72 -40.42 -26.89
CA LYS A 777 -2.46 -41.61 -27.32
C LYS A 777 -3.91 -41.31 -27.76
N ILE A 778 -4.14 -40.14 -28.36
CA ILE A 778 -5.39 -39.77 -29.02
C ILE A 778 -5.23 -39.84 -30.56
N PRO A 779 -6.30 -40.01 -31.35
CA PRO A 779 -6.20 -40.16 -32.80
C PRO A 779 -5.41 -39.02 -33.46
N ALA A 780 -4.38 -39.36 -34.24
CA ALA A 780 -3.45 -38.41 -34.86
C ALA A 780 -4.02 -37.75 -36.14
N THR A 781 -5.16 -37.10 -36.01
CA THR A 781 -5.89 -36.46 -37.12
C THR A 781 -5.17 -35.23 -37.66
N GLY A 782 -4.31 -34.58 -36.87
CA GLY A 782 -3.70 -33.29 -37.17
C GLY A 782 -4.68 -32.12 -37.11
N LYS A 783 -5.87 -32.35 -36.57
CA LYS A 783 -6.91 -31.36 -36.32
C LYS A 783 -7.05 -31.17 -34.81
N VAL A 784 -7.42 -29.98 -34.36
CA VAL A 784 -7.73 -29.73 -32.96
C VAL A 784 -9.25 -29.75 -32.79
N ASP A 785 -9.75 -30.90 -32.38
CA ASP A 785 -11.11 -31.11 -31.90
C ASP A 785 -11.19 -30.88 -30.38
N VAL A 786 -12.37 -31.10 -29.79
CA VAL A 786 -12.61 -30.92 -28.35
C VAL A 786 -11.66 -31.77 -27.51
N ALA A 787 -11.45 -33.05 -27.86
CA ALA A 787 -10.57 -33.94 -27.11
C ALA A 787 -9.11 -33.48 -27.14
N THR A 788 -8.62 -33.08 -28.33
CA THR A 788 -7.27 -32.56 -28.50
C THR A 788 -7.09 -31.24 -27.75
N TRP A 789 -8.07 -30.34 -27.81
CA TRP A 789 -8.05 -29.05 -27.10
C TRP A 789 -7.94 -29.25 -25.59
N THR A 790 -8.86 -30.01 -24.99
CA THR A 790 -8.91 -30.23 -23.55
C THR A 790 -7.62 -30.87 -23.04
N SER A 791 -7.12 -31.89 -23.73
CA SER A 791 -5.86 -32.55 -23.37
C SER A 791 -4.66 -31.60 -23.47
N LEU A 792 -4.58 -30.80 -24.53
CA LEU A 792 -3.47 -29.87 -24.76
C LEU A 792 -3.41 -28.76 -23.71
N MET A 793 -4.54 -28.11 -23.43
CA MET A 793 -4.59 -27.00 -22.47
C MET A 793 -4.27 -27.50 -21.05
N ALA A 794 -4.83 -28.64 -20.64
CA ALA A 794 -4.53 -29.24 -19.33
C ALA A 794 -3.07 -29.69 -19.21
N THR A 795 -2.44 -30.20 -20.28
CA THR A 795 -1.03 -30.60 -20.23
C THR A 795 -0.09 -29.39 -20.12
N SER A 796 -0.50 -28.25 -20.68
CA SER A 796 0.33 -27.05 -20.70
C SER A 796 0.50 -26.37 -19.34
N THR A 797 -0.35 -26.67 -18.36
CA THR A 797 -0.21 -26.15 -16.98
C THR A 797 0.88 -26.86 -16.19
N LEU A 798 1.16 -28.12 -16.53
CA LEU A 798 2.12 -29.00 -15.85
C LEU A 798 3.52 -28.97 -16.48
N ALA A 799 3.62 -28.38 -17.67
CA ALA A 799 4.85 -28.25 -18.45
C ALA A 799 5.49 -26.88 -18.21
#